data_AF-E0S846-F1
#
_entry.id   AF-E0S846-F1
#
_cell.length_a   1.000
_cell.length_b   1.000
_cell.length_c   1.000
_cell.angle_alpha   90.00
_cell.angle_beta   90.00
_cell.angle_gamma   90.00
#
_symmetry.space_group_name_H-M   'P 1'
#
loop_
_entity.id
_entity.type
_entity.pdbx_description
1 polymer ?
#
loop_
_entity_poly.entity_id
_entity_poly.type
_entity_poly.pdbx_seq_one_letter_code
_entity_poly.pdbx_strand_id
1 'polypeptide(L)'
;MESWKSKSLEHINIQFRSIMEGMGIDEEKQHKLAAKLNLSKKIRTITSMQSLDERKKKIKEYVIKLKDRNSVLNLLSLSVSLETGPKVLYDIFNSEGGHDVLVRCMRRMDEEFGDVVCDALYIVLSKYGNRFPPFLRPLLDGFLGGKIHETRSFFKILEFLVNENKADELFFSTDFNKCVCNTYLSRIMEFIKGIPTIEEELNFLVPLLKSPKAVHVRYILFVSDLSQLEQRVSNKEVFETIIKEIKPGVRQDWKRGRINEVVRLAEMEGVLDIACCVFEAFAFRDSKVFADVEKAVEKMSILEGVEGEKKELPKVEKKEEVVRKPEAGKTKGPKKIIKKAVKSGGPTKRYVQVKWTKMGKGNSLWSKINIEEMEKTFGTEEFDGFEVKGEKPKISHGEAEKRRPSVFSEKKNYAINIALGRVKESNRDLKRAILDMREGLNENLVKQLLFYFPTDEEIELLQNTENVFGRGEEFFKESIEEIELMKRCLYYLYFMISFRNQNVCKTLRILERYYTVLLESKEFRRFLGITLVAGNHLNRGSFLGNAEGFTMESIPKILEVKNDGESLLSLLKRKIDGEQLLKDLSVVYDASGVNFEALCMEVEELKKNYINASGSTFLKIQERMESIQEEYEKICSLHDKVGKLHRDCKEYFGEKVDDEFNSWIILLLDRMSHDMKKK
;
A
#
# COMPACT_ATOMS: atom_id res chain seq x y z
N MET A 1 15.57 19.67 38.15
CA MET A 1 14.99 20.49 37.06
C MET A 1 13.50 20.60 37.32
N GLU A 2 13.03 21.73 37.85
CA GLU A 2 11.58 22.02 37.82
C GLU A 2 11.13 22.01 36.36
N SER A 3 10.17 21.14 36.04
CA SER A 3 9.62 21.04 34.69
C SER A 3 9.17 22.42 34.20
N TRP A 4 9.50 22.78 32.96
CA TRP A 4 9.01 24.00 32.28
C TRP A 4 7.48 24.16 32.35
N LYS A 5 6.76 23.06 32.59
CA LYS A 5 5.32 23.00 32.90
C LYS A 5 4.95 23.70 34.21
N SER A 6 5.75 23.56 35.26
CA SER A 6 5.52 24.20 36.56
C SER A 6 5.58 25.72 36.44
N LYS A 7 6.60 26.25 35.74
CA LYS A 7 6.75 27.70 35.53
C LYS A 7 5.65 28.31 34.65
N SER A 8 5.22 27.60 33.60
CA SER A 8 4.16 28.08 32.69
C SER A 8 2.78 28.02 33.35
N LEU A 9 2.50 26.96 34.12
CA LEU A 9 1.26 26.83 34.88
C LEU A 9 1.18 27.86 36.01
N GLU A 10 2.30 28.14 36.68
CA GLU A 10 2.37 29.16 37.72
C GLU A 10 2.11 30.56 37.15
N HIS A 11 2.65 30.87 35.96
CA HIS A 11 2.36 32.13 35.28
C HIS A 11 0.87 32.31 34.97
N ILE A 12 0.17 31.25 34.54
CA ILE A 12 -1.28 31.28 34.30
C ILE A 12 -2.05 31.42 35.61
N ASN A 13 -1.63 30.72 36.66
CA ASN A 13 -2.27 30.85 37.97
C ASN A 13 -2.12 32.28 38.52
N ILE A 14 -0.99 32.94 38.28
CA ILE A 14 -0.78 34.34 38.62
C ILE A 14 -1.71 35.25 37.79
N GLN A 15 -1.76 35.07 36.47
CA GLN A 15 -2.65 35.86 35.60
C GLN A 15 -4.13 35.66 35.95
N PHE A 16 -4.54 34.43 36.23
CA PHE A 16 -5.90 34.09 36.63
C PHE A 16 -6.25 34.74 37.97
N ARG A 17 -5.38 34.66 38.98
CA ARG A 17 -5.59 35.30 40.29
C ARG A 17 -5.67 36.82 40.20
N SER A 18 -4.78 37.46 39.42
CA SER A 18 -4.80 38.91 39.21
C SER A 18 -6.10 39.41 38.57
N ILE A 19 -6.68 38.63 37.65
CA ILE A 19 -8.01 38.95 37.09
C ILE A 19 -9.10 38.84 38.16
N MET A 20 -9.07 37.80 39.00
CA MET A 20 -10.06 37.58 40.06
C MET A 20 -9.95 38.65 41.17
N GLU A 21 -8.74 39.12 41.45
CA GLU A 21 -8.47 40.27 42.32
C GLU A 21 -9.12 41.54 41.78
N GLY A 22 -8.97 41.81 40.47
CA GLY A 22 -9.65 42.92 39.79
C GLY A 22 -11.19 42.82 39.81
N MET A 23 -11.75 41.64 40.06
CA MET A 23 -13.18 41.40 40.24
C MET A 23 -13.63 41.44 41.72
N GLY A 24 -12.74 41.75 42.66
CA GLY A 24 -13.05 41.89 44.09
C GLY A 24 -13.19 40.57 44.86
N ILE A 25 -12.62 39.47 44.35
CA ILE A 25 -12.64 38.16 45.04
C ILE A 25 -11.52 38.11 46.09
N ASP A 26 -11.79 37.56 47.27
CA ASP A 26 -10.80 37.43 48.35
C ASP A 26 -9.67 36.45 48.01
N GLU A 27 -8.46 36.74 48.50
CA GLU A 27 -7.21 36.02 48.17
C GLU A 27 -7.30 34.52 48.49
N GLU A 28 -7.95 34.14 49.60
CA GLU A 28 -8.12 32.74 49.98
C GLU A 28 -9.00 31.97 48.97
N LYS A 29 -10.10 32.58 48.51
CA LYS A 29 -10.95 32.03 47.44
C LYS A 29 -10.24 32.02 46.09
N GLN A 30 -9.42 33.02 45.77
CA GLN A 30 -8.63 33.04 44.53
C GLN A 30 -7.70 31.81 44.45
N HIS A 31 -6.96 31.52 45.52
CA HIS A 31 -6.09 30.35 45.60
C HIS A 31 -6.87 29.02 45.51
N LYS A 32 -8.01 28.92 46.21
CA LYS A 32 -8.89 27.74 46.12
C LYS A 32 -9.44 27.52 44.71
N LEU A 33 -9.86 28.59 44.02
CA LEU A 33 -10.36 28.52 42.64
C LEU A 33 -9.27 28.19 41.64
N ALA A 34 -8.08 28.80 41.79
CA ALA A 34 -6.92 28.47 40.96
C ALA A 34 -6.47 27.01 41.15
N ALA A 35 -6.56 26.44 42.35
CA ALA A 35 -6.24 25.03 42.56
C ALA A 35 -7.30 24.08 41.97
N LYS A 36 -8.59 24.46 42.00
CA LYS A 36 -9.72 23.59 41.62
C LYS A 36 -10.05 23.59 40.12
N LEU A 37 -9.79 24.69 39.41
CA LEU A 37 -10.15 24.81 37.99
C LEU A 37 -9.11 24.17 37.07
N ASN A 38 -9.57 23.49 36.01
CA ASN A 38 -8.70 22.97 34.97
C ASN A 38 -8.11 24.09 34.09
N LEU A 39 -7.06 23.77 33.35
CA LEU A 39 -6.30 24.74 32.55
C LEU A 39 -7.17 25.45 31.50
N SER A 40 -8.05 24.72 30.82
CA SER A 40 -8.98 25.27 29.82
C SER A 40 -9.91 26.33 30.41
N LYS A 41 -10.52 26.06 31.58
CA LYS A 41 -11.41 27.02 32.26
C LYS A 41 -10.68 28.30 32.66
N LYS A 42 -9.45 28.17 33.19
CA LYS A 42 -8.61 29.34 33.54
C LYS A 42 -8.31 30.21 32.33
N ILE A 43 -7.91 29.60 31.21
CA ILE A 43 -7.60 30.32 29.98
C ILE A 43 -8.84 30.99 29.38
N ARG A 44 -10.02 30.35 29.44
CA ARG A 44 -11.28 30.98 29.00
C ARG A 44 -11.59 32.24 29.81
N THR A 45 -11.47 32.19 31.13
CA THR A 45 -11.66 33.38 31.99
C THR A 45 -10.62 34.47 31.72
N ILE A 46 -9.35 34.09 31.50
CA ILE A 46 -8.30 35.05 31.13
C ILE A 46 -8.61 35.70 29.77
N THR A 47 -9.08 34.93 28.80
CA THR A 47 -9.37 35.41 27.44
C THR A 47 -10.63 36.27 27.41
N SER A 48 -11.63 36.01 28.26
CA SER A 48 -12.85 36.81 28.31
C SER A 48 -12.64 38.23 28.85
N MET A 49 -11.59 38.44 29.63
CA MET A 49 -11.25 39.75 30.21
C MET A 49 -10.31 40.57 29.32
N GLN A 50 -9.79 39.99 28.24
CA GLN A 50 -8.90 40.69 27.30
C GLN A 50 -9.70 41.53 26.32
N SER A 51 -9.18 42.71 26.00
CA SER A 51 -9.72 43.52 24.90
C SER A 51 -9.50 42.82 23.55
N LEU A 52 -10.29 43.22 22.55
CA LEU A 52 -10.14 42.66 21.20
C LEU A 52 -8.74 42.93 20.62
N ASP A 53 -8.15 44.10 20.88
CA ASP A 53 -6.83 44.45 20.34
C ASP A 53 -5.69 43.68 21.02
N GLU A 54 -5.80 43.40 22.33
CA GLU A 54 -4.90 42.48 23.02
C GLU A 54 -4.95 41.08 22.43
N ARG A 55 -6.17 40.59 22.15
CA ARG A 55 -6.36 39.27 21.51
C ARG A 55 -5.76 39.22 20.11
N LYS A 56 -5.94 40.27 19.30
CA LYS A 56 -5.31 40.37 17.96
C LYS A 56 -3.79 40.24 18.04
N LYS A 57 -3.14 40.95 18.97
CA LYS A 57 -1.68 40.88 19.17
C LYS A 57 -1.24 39.50 19.62
N LYS A 58 -1.96 38.91 20.58
CA LYS A 58 -1.66 37.58 21.12
C LYS A 58 -1.79 36.46 20.09
N ILE A 59 -2.78 36.51 19.19
CA ILE A 59 -2.90 35.52 18.09
C ILE A 59 -1.58 35.44 17.30
N LYS A 60 -1.02 36.59 16.89
CA LYS A 60 0.25 36.65 16.16
C LYS A 60 1.39 36.02 16.96
N GLU A 61 1.51 36.39 18.23
CA GLU A 61 2.53 35.84 19.12
C GLU A 61 2.40 34.32 19.30
N TYR A 62 1.18 33.80 19.42
CA TYR A 62 0.94 32.36 19.56
C TYR A 62 1.34 31.60 18.29
N VAL A 63 0.94 32.09 17.11
CA VAL A 63 1.30 31.46 15.83
C VAL A 63 2.82 31.43 15.64
N ILE A 64 3.51 32.55 15.92
CA ILE A 64 4.98 32.61 15.87
C ILE A 64 5.62 31.63 16.86
N LYS A 65 5.17 31.63 18.13
CA LYS A 65 5.74 30.75 19.16
C LYS A 65 5.52 29.26 18.87
N LEU A 66 4.39 28.91 18.24
CA LEU A 66 4.05 27.53 17.88
C LEU A 66 4.79 27.04 16.63
N LYS A 67 5.37 27.94 15.82
CA LYS A 67 6.17 27.58 14.65
C LYS A 67 7.41 26.74 15.01
N ASP A 68 8.03 27.06 16.14
CA ASP A 68 9.35 26.52 16.51
C ASP A 68 9.29 25.51 17.67
N ARG A 69 8.20 25.46 18.45
CA ARG A 69 8.06 24.56 19.60
C ARG A 69 6.62 24.19 19.90
N ASN A 70 6.40 22.96 20.36
CA ASN A 70 5.13 22.54 20.93
C ASN A 70 4.91 23.29 22.26
N SER A 71 3.72 23.84 22.43
CA SER A 71 3.34 24.50 23.67
C SER A 71 1.84 24.36 23.86
N VAL A 72 1.47 23.44 24.76
CA VAL A 72 0.08 23.21 25.18
C VAL A 72 -0.60 24.53 25.54
N LEU A 73 0.08 25.39 26.31
CA LEU A 73 -0.44 26.69 26.71
C LEU A 73 -0.76 27.61 25.52
N ASN A 74 0.21 27.82 24.63
CA ASN A 74 0.00 28.74 23.50
C ASN A 74 -1.08 28.21 22.57
N LEU A 75 -1.12 26.90 22.34
CA LEU A 75 -2.12 26.28 21.48
C LEU A 75 -3.53 26.34 22.10
N LEU A 76 -3.66 26.05 23.39
CA LEU A 76 -4.92 26.14 24.11
C LEU A 76 -5.42 27.60 24.20
N SER A 77 -4.52 28.56 24.37
CA SER A 77 -4.86 30.00 24.37
C SER A 77 -5.27 30.49 22.99
N LEU A 78 -4.58 30.02 21.94
CA LEU A 78 -4.93 30.27 20.55
C LEU A 78 -6.30 29.69 20.21
N SER A 79 -6.54 28.41 20.55
CA SER A 79 -7.80 27.73 20.25
C SER A 79 -8.99 28.39 20.93
N VAL A 80 -8.88 28.70 22.24
CA VAL A 80 -9.92 29.44 22.99
C VAL A 80 -10.17 30.83 22.39
N SER A 81 -9.11 31.53 21.96
CA SER A 81 -9.24 32.85 21.33
C SER A 81 -9.95 32.78 19.99
N LEU A 82 -9.73 31.74 19.19
CA LEU A 82 -10.40 31.51 17.91
C LEU A 82 -11.84 31.00 18.10
N GLU A 83 -12.09 30.17 19.11
CA GLU A 83 -13.41 29.62 19.45
C GLU A 83 -14.38 30.73 19.88
N THR A 84 -13.96 31.57 20.83
CA THR A 84 -14.81 32.61 21.44
C THR A 84 -14.76 33.97 20.73
N GLY A 85 -13.85 34.14 19.77
CA GLY A 85 -13.57 35.44 19.15
C GLY A 85 -14.32 35.71 17.84
N PRO A 86 -14.36 36.98 17.40
CA PRO A 86 -14.88 37.37 16.09
C PRO A 86 -13.96 36.93 14.96
N LYS A 87 -14.50 36.86 13.74
CA LYS A 87 -13.80 36.36 12.53
C LYS A 87 -12.47 37.06 12.24
N VAL A 88 -12.32 38.34 12.59
CA VAL A 88 -11.05 39.07 12.43
C VAL A 88 -9.85 38.41 13.13
N LEU A 89 -10.07 37.68 14.23
CA LEU A 89 -8.99 36.93 14.89
C LEU A 89 -8.54 35.73 14.04
N TYR A 90 -9.48 35.08 13.34
CA TYR A 90 -9.16 34.03 12.39
C TYR A 90 -8.46 34.59 11.15
N ASP A 91 -8.88 35.74 10.64
CA ASP A 91 -8.22 36.37 9.49
C ASP A 91 -6.74 36.66 9.79
N ILE A 92 -6.44 37.11 11.02
CA ILE A 92 -5.06 37.28 11.49
C ILE A 92 -4.34 35.93 11.58
N PHE A 93 -4.94 34.93 12.24
CA PHE A 93 -4.38 33.58 12.32
C PHE A 93 -4.04 33.02 10.92
N ASN A 94 -4.93 33.20 9.96
CA ASN A 94 -4.72 32.77 8.58
C ASN A 94 -3.57 33.55 7.90
N SER A 95 -3.53 34.88 8.05
CA SER A 95 -2.49 35.72 7.46
C SER A 95 -1.08 35.43 7.97
N GLU A 96 -0.97 34.94 9.21
CA GLU A 96 0.30 34.59 9.86
C GLU A 96 0.72 33.13 9.60
N GLY A 97 0.00 32.39 8.73
CA GLY A 97 0.32 31.00 8.39
C GLY A 97 -0.15 29.97 9.43
N GLY A 98 -1.23 30.28 10.16
CA GLY A 98 -1.71 29.45 11.26
C GLY A 98 -2.10 28.02 10.87
N HIS A 99 -2.63 27.80 9.67
CA HIS A 99 -2.96 26.46 9.18
C HIS A 99 -1.70 25.59 9.06
N ASP A 100 -0.62 26.12 8.47
CA ASP A 100 0.67 25.42 8.36
C ASP A 100 1.27 25.12 9.73
N VAL A 101 1.15 26.07 10.67
CA VAL A 101 1.63 25.88 12.05
C VAL A 101 0.89 24.72 12.72
N LEU A 102 -0.44 24.63 12.58
CA LEU A 102 -1.20 23.50 13.12
C LEU A 102 -0.82 22.16 12.46
N VAL A 103 -0.53 22.13 11.15
CA VAL A 103 -0.01 20.91 10.50
C VAL A 103 1.37 20.53 11.03
N ARG A 104 2.25 21.49 11.29
CA ARG A 104 3.54 21.23 11.95
C ARG A 104 3.36 20.71 13.37
N CYS A 105 2.41 21.24 14.13
CA CYS A 105 2.05 20.75 15.46
C CYS A 105 1.60 19.28 15.40
N MET A 106 0.78 18.90 14.41
CA MET A 106 0.39 17.49 14.19
C MET A 106 1.60 16.59 13.92
N ARG A 107 2.52 17.00 13.03
CA ARG A 107 3.74 16.22 12.74
C ARG A 107 4.67 16.06 13.94
N ARG A 108 4.61 17.00 14.90
CA ARG A 108 5.44 17.01 16.12
C ARG A 108 4.70 16.53 17.35
N MET A 109 3.45 16.05 17.23
CA MET A 109 2.65 15.72 18.41
C MET A 109 3.28 14.57 19.23
N ASP A 110 3.09 14.67 20.54
CA ASP A 110 3.43 13.70 21.58
C ASP A 110 2.17 13.41 22.43
N GLU A 111 2.26 12.50 23.39
CA GLU A 111 1.13 12.05 24.23
C GLU A 111 0.45 13.21 25.00
N GLU A 112 1.19 14.26 25.33
CA GLU A 112 0.67 15.37 26.14
C GLU A 112 0.08 16.51 25.30
N PHE A 113 0.50 16.60 24.03
CA PHE A 113 0.10 17.66 23.12
C PHE A 113 -1.00 17.22 22.15
N GLY A 114 -1.15 15.92 21.90
CA GLY A 114 -2.00 15.39 20.84
C GLY A 114 -3.48 15.76 20.98
N ASP A 115 -4.06 15.62 22.19
CA ASP A 115 -5.46 15.98 22.44
C ASP A 115 -5.72 17.47 22.16
N VAL A 116 -4.81 18.33 22.59
CA VAL A 116 -4.91 19.79 22.43
C VAL A 116 -4.80 20.20 20.95
N VAL A 117 -3.95 19.50 20.18
CA VAL A 117 -3.86 19.66 18.73
C VAL A 117 -5.16 19.25 18.05
N CYS A 118 -5.71 18.11 18.45
CA CYS A 118 -6.96 17.59 17.92
C CYS A 118 -8.13 18.56 18.18
N ASP A 119 -8.25 19.08 19.40
CA ASP A 119 -9.26 20.07 19.78
C ASP A 119 -9.12 21.38 19.00
N ALA A 120 -7.90 21.91 18.90
CA ALA A 120 -7.63 23.13 18.15
C ALA A 120 -8.00 22.97 16.68
N LEU A 121 -7.63 21.84 16.08
CA LEU A 121 -7.98 21.51 14.70
C LEU A 121 -9.50 21.42 14.49
N TYR A 122 -10.20 20.73 15.40
CA TYR A 122 -11.66 20.62 15.35
C TYR A 122 -12.35 22.00 15.43
N ILE A 123 -11.89 22.88 16.32
CA ILE A 123 -12.39 24.26 16.43
C ILE A 123 -12.22 25.02 15.12
N VAL A 124 -11.03 24.93 14.49
CA VAL A 124 -10.79 25.65 13.23
C VAL A 124 -11.68 25.11 12.11
N LEU A 125 -11.75 23.78 11.94
CA LEU A 125 -12.56 23.15 10.90
C LEU A 125 -14.05 23.45 11.07
N SER A 126 -14.59 23.26 12.27
CA SER A 126 -16.03 23.44 12.55
C SER A 126 -16.50 24.88 12.39
N LYS A 127 -15.66 25.87 12.70
CA LYS A 127 -16.05 27.29 12.67
C LYS A 127 -15.66 28.02 11.40
N TYR A 128 -14.54 27.63 10.77
CA TYR A 128 -13.94 28.38 9.65
C TYR A 128 -13.76 27.56 8.37
N GLY A 129 -14.06 26.25 8.43
CA GLY A 129 -13.93 25.32 7.31
C GLY A 129 -12.49 24.86 7.07
N ASN A 130 -12.30 24.09 6.00
CA ASN A 130 -11.02 23.47 5.71
C ASN A 130 -10.19 24.24 4.68
N ARG A 131 -9.20 24.97 5.20
CA ARG A 131 -8.16 25.65 4.41
C ARG A 131 -6.77 25.10 4.68
N PHE A 132 -6.69 23.91 5.26
CA PHE A 132 -5.42 23.30 5.63
C PHE A 132 -4.73 22.68 4.40
N PRO A 133 -3.39 22.67 4.35
CA PRO A 133 -2.68 21.75 3.46
C PRO A 133 -2.93 20.29 3.91
N PRO A 134 -2.59 19.28 3.09
CA PRO A 134 -2.81 17.87 3.45
C PRO A 134 -2.28 17.52 4.85
N PHE A 135 -3.18 17.09 5.73
CA PHE A 135 -2.90 16.89 7.15
C PHE A 135 -3.48 15.60 7.75
N LEU A 136 -4.40 14.94 7.04
CA LEU A 136 -5.13 13.79 7.56
C LEU A 136 -4.16 12.65 7.92
N ARG A 137 -3.13 12.39 7.13
CA ARG A 137 -2.16 11.32 7.37
C ARG A 137 -1.32 11.55 8.64
N PRO A 138 -0.69 12.72 8.86
CA PRO A 138 -0.09 13.04 10.14
C PRO A 138 -1.04 12.86 11.34
N LEU A 139 -2.32 13.22 11.20
CA LEU A 139 -3.32 13.04 12.24
C LEU A 139 -3.64 11.55 12.50
N LEU A 140 -3.80 10.76 11.43
CA LEU A 140 -4.04 9.33 11.49
C LEU A 140 -2.84 8.58 12.11
N ASP A 141 -1.63 8.94 11.72
CA ASP A 141 -0.39 8.39 12.29
C ASP A 141 -0.27 8.73 13.78
N GLY A 142 -0.63 9.96 14.17
CA GLY A 142 -0.66 10.37 15.57
C GLY A 142 -1.68 9.59 16.41
N PHE A 143 -2.88 9.38 15.86
CA PHE A 143 -3.93 8.59 16.49
C PHE A 143 -3.52 7.12 16.68
N LEU A 144 -3.10 6.45 15.60
CA LEU A 144 -2.69 5.05 15.66
C LEU A 144 -1.41 4.83 16.47
N GLY A 145 -0.55 5.85 16.55
CA GLY A 145 0.63 5.87 17.41
C GLY A 145 0.32 6.12 18.90
N GLY A 146 -0.94 6.17 19.31
CA GLY A 146 -1.35 6.31 20.72
C GLY A 146 -1.15 7.71 21.30
N LYS A 147 -0.95 8.74 20.45
CA LYS A 147 -0.68 10.11 20.90
C LYS A 147 -1.94 10.93 21.15
N ILE A 148 -3.12 10.38 20.83
CA ILE A 148 -4.43 11.00 21.06
C ILE A 148 -5.19 10.08 22.01
N HIS A 149 -5.55 10.59 23.19
CA HIS A 149 -6.27 9.86 24.22
C HIS A 149 -7.76 10.24 24.21
N GLU A 150 -8.08 11.53 24.07
CA GLU A 150 -9.45 12.01 23.92
C GLU A 150 -9.89 11.93 22.45
N THR A 151 -10.55 10.83 22.10
CA THR A 151 -10.86 10.47 20.71
C THR A 151 -12.03 11.24 20.11
N ARG A 152 -12.82 11.96 20.92
CA ARG A 152 -14.04 12.63 20.45
C ARG A 152 -13.77 13.64 19.33
N SER A 153 -12.82 14.55 19.54
CA SER A 153 -12.45 15.56 18.54
C SER A 153 -11.90 14.91 17.28
N PHE A 154 -11.14 13.82 17.42
CA PHE A 154 -10.60 13.06 16.29
C PHE A 154 -11.71 12.50 15.40
N PHE A 155 -12.71 11.83 15.98
CA PHE A 155 -13.81 11.26 15.20
C PHE A 155 -14.70 12.33 14.56
N LYS A 156 -14.88 13.49 15.21
CA LYS A 156 -15.58 14.63 14.59
C LYS A 156 -14.81 15.25 13.43
N ILE A 157 -13.48 15.31 13.51
CA ILE A 157 -12.62 15.74 12.40
C ILE A 157 -12.74 14.75 11.23
N LEU A 158 -12.70 13.45 11.50
CA LEU A 158 -12.93 12.43 10.47
C LEU A 158 -14.29 12.59 9.81
N GLU A 159 -15.37 12.71 10.60
CA GLU A 159 -16.72 12.94 10.08
C GLU A 159 -16.78 14.19 9.19
N PHE A 160 -16.17 15.30 9.62
CA PHE A 160 -16.08 16.53 8.83
C PHE A 160 -15.36 16.29 7.49
N LEU A 161 -14.20 15.64 7.49
CA LEU A 161 -13.41 15.40 6.28
C LEU A 161 -14.08 14.42 5.31
N VAL A 162 -14.77 13.42 5.83
CA VAL A 162 -15.57 12.49 5.03
C VAL A 162 -16.70 13.25 4.32
N ASN A 163 -17.40 14.13 5.03
CA ASN A 163 -18.45 14.97 4.43
C ASN A 163 -17.92 15.94 3.35
N GLU A 164 -16.66 16.38 3.46
CA GLU A 164 -16.00 17.19 2.42
C GLU A 164 -15.39 16.36 1.27
N ASN A 165 -15.52 15.03 1.24
CA ASN A 165 -14.81 14.13 0.32
C ASN A 165 -13.27 14.28 0.34
N LYS A 166 -12.69 14.53 1.53
CA LYS A 166 -11.23 14.70 1.73
C LYS A 166 -10.63 13.64 2.65
N ALA A 167 -11.21 12.44 2.64
CA ALA A 167 -10.82 11.33 3.52
C ALA A 167 -10.20 10.13 2.78
N ASP A 168 -9.62 10.34 1.59
CA ASP A 168 -9.07 9.26 0.76
C ASP A 168 -7.94 8.47 1.44
N GLU A 169 -7.19 9.12 2.32
CA GLU A 169 -6.09 8.51 3.07
C GLU A 169 -6.56 7.41 4.03
N LEU A 170 -7.85 7.36 4.39
CA LEU A 170 -8.43 6.26 5.17
C LEU A 170 -8.24 4.88 4.50
N PHE A 171 -8.12 4.86 3.17
CA PHE A 171 -8.00 3.63 2.39
C PHE A 171 -6.56 3.24 2.10
N PHE A 172 -5.58 4.00 2.61
CA PHE A 172 -4.17 3.70 2.37
C PHE A 172 -3.70 2.63 3.35
N SER A 173 -2.88 1.68 2.88
CA SER A 173 -2.32 0.63 3.74
C SER A 173 -1.31 1.21 4.74
N THR A 174 -1.43 0.81 6.00
CA THR A 174 -0.47 1.10 7.08
C THR A 174 0.74 0.17 7.04
N ASP A 175 0.66 -0.95 6.30
CA ASP A 175 1.70 -1.98 6.21
C ASP A 175 2.17 -2.21 4.77
N PHE A 176 3.28 -2.94 4.61
CA PHE A 176 3.86 -3.27 3.30
C PHE A 176 2.96 -4.13 2.41
N ASN A 177 2.07 -4.90 3.02
CA ASN A 177 1.06 -5.70 2.35
C ASN A 177 -0.12 -4.78 2.03
N LYS A 178 -0.45 -4.61 0.75
CA LYS A 178 -1.54 -3.74 0.25
C LYS A 178 -2.94 -4.28 0.60
N CYS A 179 -3.04 -5.21 1.55
CA CYS A 179 -4.26 -5.78 2.06
C CYS A 179 -5.22 -4.71 2.59
N VAL A 180 -6.49 -4.79 2.18
CA VAL A 180 -7.57 -3.90 2.66
C VAL A 180 -7.76 -4.01 4.19
N CYS A 181 -7.39 -5.15 4.78
CA CYS A 181 -7.39 -5.37 6.23
C CYS A 181 -6.33 -4.54 6.99
N ASN A 182 -5.35 -3.98 6.29
CA ASN A 182 -4.27 -3.18 6.88
C ASN A 182 -4.40 -1.69 6.54
N THR A 183 -5.57 -1.21 6.12
CA THR A 183 -5.79 0.22 5.87
C THR A 183 -5.94 1.02 7.16
N TYR A 184 -5.75 2.35 7.10
CA TYR A 184 -6.05 3.23 8.23
C TYR A 184 -7.48 3.03 8.73
N LEU A 185 -8.46 2.89 7.83
CA LEU A 185 -9.85 2.60 8.18
C LEU A 185 -9.96 1.28 8.96
N SER A 186 -9.35 0.21 8.47
CA SER A 186 -9.36 -1.09 9.17
C SER A 186 -8.71 -1.01 10.56
N ARG A 187 -7.60 -0.27 10.71
CA ARG A 187 -6.95 -0.04 12.01
C ARG A 187 -7.81 0.79 12.96
N ILE A 188 -8.50 1.82 12.46
CA ILE A 188 -9.48 2.59 13.23
C ILE A 188 -10.63 1.69 13.67
N MET A 189 -11.14 0.83 12.80
CA MET A 189 -12.20 -0.11 13.18
C MET A 189 -11.75 -1.09 14.26
N GLU A 190 -10.50 -1.56 14.20
CA GLU A 190 -9.92 -2.39 15.25
C GLU A 190 -9.80 -1.63 16.59
N PHE A 191 -9.41 -0.35 16.56
CA PHE A 191 -9.43 0.51 17.74
C PHE A 191 -10.84 0.63 18.33
N ILE A 192 -11.86 0.91 17.50
CA ILE A 192 -13.26 1.05 17.95
C ILE A 192 -13.76 -0.22 18.63
N LYS A 193 -13.34 -1.41 18.18
CA LYS A 193 -13.69 -2.68 18.85
C LYS A 193 -13.15 -2.76 20.28
N GLY A 194 -12.09 -2.03 20.61
CA GLY A 194 -11.54 -1.95 21.97
C GLY A 194 -12.29 -1.00 22.89
N ILE A 195 -13.16 -0.12 22.36
CA ILE A 195 -13.86 0.89 23.15
C ILE A 195 -14.98 0.22 23.98
N PRO A 196 -15.04 0.46 25.31
CA PRO A 196 -16.08 -0.12 26.16
C PRO A 196 -17.51 0.37 25.84
N THR A 197 -17.66 1.67 25.59
CA THR A 197 -18.92 2.34 25.25
C THR A 197 -18.68 3.24 24.04
N ILE A 198 -19.40 3.00 22.96
CA ILE A 198 -19.27 3.72 21.69
C ILE A 198 -20.38 4.76 21.60
N GLU A 199 -20.04 6.04 21.56
CA GLU A 199 -21.00 7.15 21.52
C GLU A 199 -21.15 7.74 20.12
N GLU A 200 -20.09 8.39 19.62
CA GLU A 200 -20.07 9.15 18.36
C GLU A 200 -19.05 8.57 17.34
N GLU A 201 -18.25 7.57 17.74
CA GLU A 201 -17.10 7.07 16.95
C GLU A 201 -17.50 6.38 15.65
N LEU A 202 -18.76 5.96 15.50
CA LEU A 202 -19.26 5.35 14.26
C LEU A 202 -19.91 6.36 13.30
N ASN A 203 -20.14 7.61 13.72
CA ASN A 203 -20.91 8.58 12.94
C ASN A 203 -20.29 8.87 11.56
N PHE A 204 -18.95 8.93 11.50
CA PHE A 204 -18.23 9.18 10.25
C PHE A 204 -18.46 8.09 9.18
N LEU A 205 -18.87 6.88 9.58
CA LEU A 205 -19.16 5.78 8.64
C LEU A 205 -20.42 6.04 7.82
N VAL A 206 -21.41 6.76 8.37
CA VAL A 206 -22.67 7.03 7.67
C VAL A 206 -22.45 7.82 6.37
N PRO A 207 -21.74 8.96 6.35
CA PRO A 207 -21.40 9.63 5.11
C PRO A 207 -20.36 8.86 4.29
N LEU A 208 -19.46 8.10 4.93
CA LEU A 208 -18.45 7.30 4.22
C LEU A 208 -19.08 6.17 3.38
N LEU A 209 -20.17 5.57 3.88
CA LEU A 209 -21.01 4.60 3.18
C LEU A 209 -21.82 5.21 2.01
N LYS A 210 -21.82 6.53 1.85
CA LYS A 210 -22.39 7.24 0.70
C LYS A 210 -21.31 7.73 -0.28
N SER A 211 -20.03 7.56 0.07
CA SER A 211 -18.91 7.99 -0.77
C SER A 211 -18.73 7.08 -2.01
N PRO A 212 -17.95 7.51 -3.02
CA PRO A 212 -17.59 6.63 -4.15
C PRO A 212 -16.90 5.33 -3.73
N LYS A 213 -16.29 5.30 -2.53
CA LYS A 213 -15.61 4.12 -1.95
C LYS A 213 -16.48 3.36 -0.95
N ALA A 214 -17.79 3.62 -0.89
CA ALA A 214 -18.74 2.95 0.00
C ALA A 214 -18.62 1.42 -0.02
N VAL A 215 -18.26 0.87 -1.17
CA VAL A 215 -18.16 -0.57 -1.37
C VAL A 215 -16.99 -1.19 -0.58
N HIS A 216 -15.82 -0.57 -0.63
CA HIS A 216 -14.66 -0.92 0.19
C HIS A 216 -14.96 -0.79 1.69
N VAL A 217 -15.75 0.23 2.05
CA VAL A 217 -16.19 0.49 3.43
C VAL A 217 -17.08 -0.65 3.92
N ARG A 218 -18.11 -1.04 3.16
CA ARG A 218 -18.99 -2.18 3.48
C ARG A 218 -18.18 -3.45 3.70
N TYR A 219 -17.19 -3.72 2.83
CA TYR A 219 -16.31 -4.87 2.96
C TYR A 219 -15.48 -4.84 4.25
N ILE A 220 -14.81 -3.73 4.55
CA ILE A 220 -14.02 -3.58 5.78
C ILE A 220 -14.88 -3.79 7.02
N LEU A 221 -16.08 -3.21 7.05
CA LEU A 221 -17.01 -3.33 8.16
C LEU A 221 -17.56 -4.77 8.30
N PHE A 222 -17.80 -5.46 7.18
CA PHE A 222 -18.18 -6.88 7.17
C PHE A 222 -17.07 -7.76 7.75
N VAL A 223 -15.84 -7.63 7.26
CA VAL A 223 -14.69 -8.43 7.75
C VAL A 223 -14.40 -8.12 9.21
N SER A 224 -14.61 -6.87 9.63
CA SER A 224 -14.46 -6.44 11.02
C SER A 224 -15.53 -7.02 11.95
N ASP A 225 -16.59 -7.66 11.44
CA ASP A 225 -17.69 -8.19 12.24
C ASP A 225 -18.34 -7.14 13.15
N LEU A 226 -18.70 -6.00 12.55
CA LEU A 226 -19.28 -4.85 13.26
C LEU A 226 -20.53 -5.20 14.09
N SER A 227 -21.23 -6.29 13.73
CA SER A 227 -22.42 -6.78 14.42
C SER A 227 -22.21 -7.01 15.92
N GLN A 228 -20.99 -7.39 16.32
CA GLN A 228 -20.62 -7.63 17.73
C GLN A 228 -20.61 -6.35 18.59
N LEU A 229 -20.61 -5.17 17.97
CA LEU A 229 -20.57 -3.89 18.69
C LEU A 229 -21.96 -3.45 19.20
N GLU A 230 -23.04 -4.09 18.75
CA GLU A 230 -24.43 -3.63 18.98
C GLU A 230 -24.69 -3.24 20.43
N GLN A 231 -24.33 -4.09 21.39
CA GLN A 231 -24.59 -3.86 22.82
C GLN A 231 -23.81 -2.67 23.40
N ARG A 232 -22.68 -2.28 22.78
CA ARG A 232 -21.80 -1.21 23.25
C ARG A 232 -22.08 0.14 22.61
N VAL A 233 -22.92 0.21 21.59
CA VAL A 233 -23.24 1.46 20.90
C VAL A 233 -24.42 2.17 21.56
N SER A 234 -24.19 3.42 21.96
CA SER A 234 -25.19 4.31 22.57
C SER A 234 -26.23 4.78 21.54
N ASN A 235 -25.79 5.15 20.33
CA ASN A 235 -26.70 5.58 19.26
C ASN A 235 -27.14 4.38 18.39
N LYS A 236 -28.27 3.77 18.77
CA LYS A 236 -28.84 2.60 18.08
C LYS A 236 -29.26 2.91 16.64
N GLU A 237 -29.79 4.10 16.37
CA GLU A 237 -30.27 4.49 15.05
C GLU A 237 -29.14 4.57 14.01
N VAL A 238 -28.01 5.18 14.40
CA VAL A 238 -26.80 5.23 13.56
C VAL A 238 -26.26 3.81 13.31
N PHE A 239 -26.20 3.00 14.36
CA PHE A 239 -25.73 1.62 14.26
C PHE A 239 -26.60 0.78 13.33
N GLU A 240 -27.92 0.86 13.47
CA GLU A 240 -28.86 0.15 12.60
C GLU A 240 -28.73 0.59 11.14
N THR A 241 -28.52 1.87 10.89
CA THR A 241 -28.29 2.43 9.55
C THR A 241 -27.03 1.82 8.92
N ILE A 242 -25.94 1.76 9.67
CA ILE A 242 -24.67 1.17 9.21
C ILE A 242 -24.83 -0.34 8.97
N ILE A 243 -25.48 -1.07 9.89
CA ILE A 243 -25.66 -2.52 9.78
C ILE A 243 -26.56 -2.90 8.59
N LYS A 244 -27.58 -2.10 8.27
CA LYS A 244 -28.42 -2.33 7.07
C LYS A 244 -27.60 -2.32 5.79
N GLU A 245 -26.56 -1.50 5.70
CA GLU A 245 -25.65 -1.42 4.55
C GLU A 245 -24.65 -2.59 4.48
N ILE A 246 -24.44 -3.32 5.58
CA ILE A 246 -23.43 -4.39 5.69
C ILE A 246 -24.05 -5.80 5.66
N LYS A 247 -25.38 -5.94 5.74
CA LYS A 247 -26.04 -7.25 5.69
C LYS A 247 -26.12 -7.77 4.24
N PRO A 248 -25.35 -8.80 3.84
CA PRO A 248 -25.49 -9.40 2.51
C PRO A 248 -26.84 -10.11 2.37
N GLY A 249 -27.41 -10.09 1.16
CA GLY A 249 -28.59 -10.88 0.83
C GLY A 249 -28.27 -12.37 0.98
N VAL A 250 -28.85 -13.02 1.99
CA VAL A 250 -28.52 -14.35 2.48
C VAL A 250 -28.47 -15.43 1.37
N ARG A 251 -27.29 -16.02 1.15
CA ARG A 251 -27.13 -17.49 1.02
C ARG A 251 -26.14 -17.93 2.09
N GLN A 252 -26.49 -18.93 2.90
CA GLN A 252 -25.84 -19.29 4.16
C GLN A 252 -24.43 -19.92 4.08
N ASP A 253 -23.77 -19.95 2.91
CA ASP A 253 -22.58 -20.78 2.70
C ASP A 253 -21.25 -20.01 2.52
N TRP A 254 -21.15 -18.81 3.06
CA TRP A 254 -19.90 -18.04 3.01
C TRP A 254 -18.94 -18.47 4.12
N LYS A 255 -18.07 -19.45 3.83
CA LYS A 255 -16.99 -19.81 4.74
C LYS A 255 -15.94 -18.69 4.73
N ARG A 256 -15.84 -17.91 5.82
CA ARG A 256 -14.86 -16.82 6.06
C ARG A 256 -13.44 -17.17 5.62
N GLY A 257 -13.02 -18.43 5.80
CA GLY A 257 -11.72 -18.92 5.34
C GLY A 257 -11.49 -18.90 3.82
N ARG A 258 -12.54 -19.04 3.00
CA ARG A 258 -12.41 -18.93 1.53
C ARG A 258 -12.30 -17.48 1.06
N ILE A 259 -13.00 -16.56 1.71
CA ILE A 259 -12.89 -15.13 1.41
C ILE A 259 -11.48 -14.65 1.70
N ASN A 260 -10.93 -15.01 2.87
CA ASN A 260 -9.55 -14.67 3.23
C ASN A 260 -8.53 -15.25 2.25
N GLU A 261 -8.77 -16.45 1.72
CA GLU A 261 -7.87 -17.05 0.72
C GLU A 261 -7.96 -16.37 -0.64
N VAL A 262 -9.16 -16.02 -1.12
CA VAL A 262 -9.32 -15.27 -2.37
C VAL A 262 -8.72 -13.86 -2.25
N VAL A 263 -8.85 -13.22 -1.09
CA VAL A 263 -8.22 -11.92 -0.80
C VAL A 263 -6.70 -12.03 -0.82
N ARG A 264 -6.15 -13.08 -0.18
CA ARG A 264 -4.71 -13.36 -0.21
C ARG A 264 -4.22 -13.57 -1.65
N LEU A 265 -4.96 -14.30 -2.47
CA LEU A 265 -4.63 -14.54 -3.87
C LEU A 265 -4.77 -13.26 -4.72
N ALA A 266 -5.83 -12.50 -4.54
CA ALA A 266 -6.06 -11.24 -5.25
C ALA A 266 -5.00 -10.17 -4.89
N GLU A 267 -4.53 -10.16 -3.65
CA GLU A 267 -3.42 -9.33 -3.20
C GLU A 267 -2.08 -9.77 -3.81
N MET A 268 -1.81 -11.08 -3.87
CA MET A 268 -0.62 -11.62 -4.55
C MET A 268 -0.56 -11.23 -6.03
N GLU A 269 -1.73 -11.18 -6.68
CA GLU A 269 -1.86 -10.86 -8.11
C GLU A 269 -2.10 -9.35 -8.36
N GLY A 270 -2.13 -8.51 -7.33
CA GLY A 270 -2.31 -7.05 -7.46
C GLY A 270 -3.69 -6.61 -7.97
N VAL A 271 -4.70 -7.48 -7.92
CA VAL A 271 -6.07 -7.27 -8.42
C VAL A 271 -7.10 -7.16 -7.29
N LEU A 272 -6.65 -6.74 -6.11
CA LEU A 272 -7.48 -6.71 -4.90
C LEU A 272 -8.72 -5.84 -5.05
N ASP A 273 -8.60 -4.70 -5.71
CA ASP A 273 -9.74 -3.79 -5.99
C ASP A 273 -10.79 -4.48 -6.88
N ILE A 274 -10.35 -5.27 -7.87
CA ILE A 274 -11.23 -6.04 -8.76
C ILE A 274 -11.88 -7.19 -7.99
N ALA A 275 -11.12 -7.89 -7.15
CA ALA A 275 -11.65 -8.97 -6.31
C ALA A 275 -12.67 -8.45 -5.30
N CYS A 276 -12.41 -7.30 -4.69
CA CYS A 276 -13.39 -6.58 -3.88
C CYS A 276 -14.62 -6.25 -4.73
N CYS A 277 -14.50 -5.62 -5.89
CA CYS A 277 -15.64 -5.35 -6.78
C CYS A 277 -16.44 -6.60 -7.19
N VAL A 278 -15.79 -7.74 -7.41
CA VAL A 278 -16.45 -9.02 -7.74
C VAL A 278 -17.17 -9.61 -6.52
N PHE A 279 -16.56 -9.55 -5.34
CA PHE A 279 -17.22 -9.93 -4.09
C PHE A 279 -18.39 -9.02 -3.77
N GLU A 280 -18.25 -7.73 -4.05
CA GLU A 280 -19.26 -6.69 -3.83
C GLU A 280 -20.47 -6.90 -4.73
N ALA A 281 -20.21 -7.16 -6.00
CA ALA A 281 -21.22 -7.58 -6.96
C ALA A 281 -21.97 -8.82 -6.41
N PHE A 282 -21.26 -9.90 -6.10
CA PHE A 282 -21.89 -11.18 -5.78
C PHE A 282 -22.56 -11.23 -4.37
N ALA A 283 -21.99 -10.57 -3.35
CA ALA A 283 -22.48 -10.62 -1.97
C ALA A 283 -23.56 -9.58 -1.66
N PHE A 284 -23.50 -8.39 -2.27
CA PHE A 284 -24.39 -7.27 -1.96
C PHE A 284 -25.38 -6.95 -3.09
N ARG A 285 -25.43 -7.77 -4.15
CA ARG A 285 -26.39 -7.70 -5.27
C ARG A 285 -26.48 -6.30 -5.87
N ASP A 286 -25.37 -5.80 -6.40
CA ASP A 286 -25.39 -4.56 -7.15
C ASP A 286 -26.25 -4.70 -8.42
N SER A 287 -27.41 -4.04 -8.43
CA SER A 287 -28.40 -4.14 -9.51
C SER A 287 -27.90 -3.64 -10.86
N LYS A 288 -26.83 -2.84 -10.92
CA LYS A 288 -26.22 -2.41 -12.20
C LYS A 288 -25.33 -3.47 -12.82
N VAL A 289 -24.59 -4.23 -12.00
CA VAL A 289 -23.64 -5.25 -12.49
C VAL A 289 -24.37 -6.57 -12.81
N PHE A 290 -25.43 -6.92 -12.07
CA PHE A 290 -26.21 -8.14 -12.34
C PHE A 290 -27.38 -7.95 -13.28
N ALA A 291 -27.80 -6.74 -13.63
CA ALA A 291 -28.82 -6.59 -14.68
C ALA A 291 -28.35 -7.21 -16.01
N ASP A 292 -27.04 -7.14 -16.30
CA ASP A 292 -26.47 -7.72 -17.51
C ASP A 292 -26.19 -9.22 -17.37
N VAL A 293 -25.84 -9.68 -16.16
CA VAL A 293 -25.63 -11.11 -15.85
C VAL A 293 -26.97 -11.85 -15.76
N GLU A 294 -28.01 -11.29 -15.15
CA GLU A 294 -29.37 -11.85 -15.12
C GLU A 294 -29.95 -11.90 -16.53
N LYS A 295 -29.76 -10.86 -17.36
CA LYS A 295 -30.11 -10.92 -18.80
C LYS A 295 -29.32 -11.98 -19.55
N ALA A 296 -28.05 -12.20 -19.22
CA ALA A 296 -27.23 -13.25 -19.83
C ALA A 296 -27.64 -14.66 -19.37
N VAL A 297 -28.05 -14.81 -18.11
CA VAL A 297 -28.53 -16.07 -17.51
C VAL A 297 -29.95 -16.39 -17.97
N GLU A 298 -30.84 -15.41 -18.13
CA GLU A 298 -32.14 -15.61 -18.80
C GLU A 298 -31.95 -15.99 -20.26
N LYS A 299 -31.00 -15.35 -20.98
CA LYS A 299 -30.64 -15.76 -22.34
C LYS A 299 -30.07 -17.18 -22.40
N MET A 300 -29.28 -17.61 -21.42
CA MET A 300 -28.78 -18.99 -21.32
C MET A 300 -29.90 -19.98 -20.95
N SER A 301 -30.83 -19.59 -20.08
CA SER A 301 -31.97 -20.43 -19.67
C SER A 301 -32.99 -20.65 -20.81
N ILE A 302 -33.06 -19.72 -21.77
CA ILE A 302 -33.88 -19.86 -22.99
C ILE A 302 -33.21 -20.80 -24.01
N LEU A 303 -31.88 -20.96 -23.97
CA LEU A 303 -31.13 -21.84 -24.88
C LEU A 303 -31.06 -23.30 -24.42
N GLU A 304 -31.31 -23.60 -23.15
CA GLU A 304 -31.37 -24.98 -22.62
C GLU A 304 -32.77 -25.62 -22.71
N GLY A 305 -33.76 -24.90 -23.27
CA GLY A 305 -35.17 -25.31 -23.32
C GLY A 305 -35.60 -26.15 -24.53
N VAL A 306 -34.70 -26.63 -25.39
CA VAL A 306 -35.05 -27.49 -26.54
C VAL A 306 -34.00 -28.59 -26.74
N GLU A 307 -34.13 -29.69 -25.99
CA GLU A 307 -34.09 -31.09 -26.45
C GLU A 307 -33.99 -32.00 -25.22
N GLY A 308 -34.98 -32.88 -25.07
CA GLY A 308 -35.10 -33.78 -23.93
C GLY A 308 -34.34 -35.08 -24.11
N GLU A 309 -33.98 -35.72 -22.99
CA GLU A 309 -34.45 -37.08 -22.71
C GLU A 309 -34.27 -37.44 -21.22
N LYS A 310 -35.32 -38.04 -20.66
CA LYS A 310 -35.48 -38.39 -19.25
C LYS A 310 -34.59 -39.58 -18.87
N LYS A 311 -33.90 -39.50 -17.72
CA LYS A 311 -33.66 -40.67 -16.86
C LYS A 311 -33.78 -40.28 -15.38
N GLU A 312 -34.73 -40.94 -14.72
CA GLU A 312 -35.11 -40.78 -13.32
C GLU A 312 -34.03 -41.25 -12.35
N LEU A 313 -33.92 -40.59 -11.19
CA LEU A 313 -33.31 -41.12 -9.97
C LEU A 313 -34.33 -41.00 -8.82
N PRO A 314 -34.46 -42.01 -7.95
CA PRO A 314 -35.61 -42.15 -7.07
C PRO A 314 -35.49 -41.33 -5.78
N LYS A 315 -36.64 -40.82 -5.33
CA LYS A 315 -36.91 -40.25 -4.00
C LYS A 315 -36.93 -41.36 -2.95
N VAL A 316 -36.34 -41.13 -1.77
CA VAL A 316 -36.91 -41.62 -0.50
C VAL A 316 -36.68 -40.60 0.62
N GLU A 317 -37.74 -40.44 1.40
CA GLU A 317 -38.06 -39.40 2.36
C GLU A 317 -37.35 -39.53 3.72
N LYS A 318 -37.32 -38.40 4.43
CA LYS A 318 -36.95 -38.27 5.84
C LYS A 318 -37.96 -38.97 6.75
N LYS A 319 -37.46 -39.65 7.79
CA LYS A 319 -38.14 -39.73 9.11
C LYS A 319 -37.11 -39.59 10.23
N GLU A 320 -37.31 -38.58 11.07
CA GLU A 320 -36.78 -38.48 12.42
C GLU A 320 -37.70 -39.28 13.37
N GLU A 321 -37.15 -39.93 14.40
CA GLU A 321 -37.59 -39.76 15.81
C GLU A 321 -36.70 -40.56 16.81
N VAL A 322 -36.13 -39.81 17.76
CA VAL A 322 -36.15 -39.98 19.24
C VAL A 322 -35.36 -41.11 19.95
N VAL A 323 -34.24 -40.66 20.56
CA VAL A 323 -33.73 -40.81 21.95
C VAL A 323 -33.57 -42.21 22.59
N ARG A 324 -32.34 -42.48 23.08
CA ARG A 324 -32.02 -42.89 24.47
C ARG A 324 -30.52 -42.77 24.80
N LYS A 325 -30.20 -42.08 25.91
CA LYS A 325 -28.89 -42.09 26.60
C LYS A 325 -28.71 -43.40 27.41
N PRO A 326 -27.46 -43.75 27.76
CA PRO A 326 -27.15 -43.87 29.20
C PRO A 326 -25.83 -43.19 29.63
N GLU A 327 -25.81 -42.81 30.92
CA GLU A 327 -24.72 -42.21 31.71
C GLU A 327 -23.69 -43.27 32.19
N ALA A 328 -22.37 -43.00 32.12
CA ALA A 328 -21.44 -42.51 33.17
C ALA A 328 -20.57 -43.59 33.84
N GLY A 329 -19.24 -43.41 33.76
CA GLY A 329 -18.22 -44.15 34.53
C GLY A 329 -16.80 -43.62 34.30
N LYS A 330 -16.20 -43.04 35.34
CA LYS A 330 -14.80 -42.54 35.45
C LYS A 330 -13.82 -43.72 35.25
N THR A 331 -12.55 -43.63 34.79
CA THR A 331 -11.39 -42.91 35.34
C THR A 331 -10.11 -43.32 34.56
N LYS A 332 -9.08 -42.44 34.57
CA LYS A 332 -7.61 -42.66 34.48
C LYS A 332 -7.00 -43.20 33.16
N GLY A 333 -6.23 -42.34 32.50
CA GLY A 333 -5.43 -42.69 31.32
C GLY A 333 -4.13 -43.45 31.62
N PRO A 334 -3.47 -44.06 30.61
CA PRO A 334 -2.11 -44.54 30.73
C PRO A 334 -1.12 -43.86 29.76
N LYS A 335 -0.10 -43.25 30.39
CA LYS A 335 1.34 -43.25 30.09
C LYS A 335 1.81 -43.61 28.67
N LYS A 336 2.55 -42.68 28.06
CA LYS A 336 3.42 -42.88 26.89
C LYS A 336 4.46 -43.97 27.17
N ILE A 337 4.41 -45.05 26.39
CA ILE A 337 5.50 -46.02 26.25
C ILE A 337 6.37 -45.57 25.07
N ILE A 338 7.60 -45.17 25.36
CA ILE A 338 8.64 -44.93 24.36
C ILE A 338 9.09 -46.29 23.83
N LYS A 339 8.68 -46.66 22.61
CA LYS A 339 9.35 -47.72 21.86
C LYS A 339 10.56 -47.11 21.13
N LYS A 340 11.76 -47.54 21.52
CA LYS A 340 13.02 -47.27 20.79
C LYS A 340 12.87 -47.77 19.36
N ALA A 341 12.86 -46.87 18.38
CA ALA A 341 13.04 -47.21 16.99
C ALA A 341 14.54 -47.40 16.71
N VAL A 342 14.86 -48.56 16.12
CA VAL A 342 16.17 -48.97 15.66
C VAL A 342 16.65 -48.01 14.57
N LYS A 343 17.89 -47.52 14.69
CA LYS A 343 18.58 -46.78 13.64
C LYS A 343 18.87 -47.72 12.46
N SER A 344 18.12 -47.60 11.36
CA SER A 344 18.59 -48.05 10.05
C SER A 344 19.57 -47.00 9.50
N GLY A 345 20.72 -47.48 9.01
CA GLY A 345 21.82 -46.64 8.55
C GLY A 345 21.42 -45.76 7.37
N GLY A 346 21.65 -44.44 7.51
CA GLY A 346 21.62 -43.52 6.38
C GLY A 346 22.86 -43.70 5.48
N PRO A 347 22.80 -43.22 4.22
CA PRO A 347 23.84 -43.45 3.23
C PRO A 347 25.19 -42.86 3.68
N THR A 348 26.27 -43.61 3.44
CA THR A 348 27.65 -43.33 3.85
C THR A 348 28.31 -42.18 3.08
N LYS A 349 27.77 -41.81 1.91
CA LYS A 349 28.28 -40.72 1.06
C LYS A 349 27.36 -39.48 1.14
N ARG A 350 27.95 -38.28 1.24
CA ARG A 350 27.21 -37.01 1.15
C ARG A 350 27.49 -36.36 -0.20
N TYR A 351 26.43 -36.01 -0.93
CA TYR A 351 26.54 -35.32 -2.22
C TYR A 351 26.24 -33.83 -2.11
N VAL A 352 26.71 -33.05 -3.07
CA VAL A 352 26.32 -31.64 -3.23
C VAL A 352 24.80 -31.55 -3.41
N GLN A 353 24.15 -30.68 -2.65
CA GLN A 353 22.69 -30.55 -2.67
C GLN A 353 22.21 -29.64 -3.81
N VAL A 354 21.28 -30.14 -4.62
CA VAL A 354 20.49 -29.32 -5.55
C VAL A 354 19.46 -28.50 -4.74
N LYS A 355 19.33 -27.19 -5.02
CA LYS A 355 18.45 -26.25 -4.29
C LYS A 355 17.13 -25.97 -5.02
N TRP A 356 16.34 -27.01 -5.19
CA TRP A 356 14.98 -26.99 -5.75
C TRP A 356 13.91 -26.44 -4.78
N THR A 357 12.92 -25.76 -5.35
CA THR A 357 11.65 -25.42 -4.68
C THR A 357 10.66 -26.56 -4.88
N LYS A 358 10.13 -27.13 -3.79
CA LYS A 358 9.24 -28.30 -3.85
C LYS A 358 7.82 -27.88 -4.24
N MET A 359 7.20 -28.64 -5.15
CA MET A 359 5.78 -28.50 -5.43
C MET A 359 4.92 -29.35 -4.48
N GLY A 360 3.68 -28.90 -4.24
CA GLY A 360 2.70 -29.64 -3.44
C GLY A 360 2.20 -30.92 -4.12
N LYS A 361 1.65 -31.86 -3.33
CA LYS A 361 1.07 -33.11 -3.86
C LYS A 361 -0.21 -32.80 -4.66
N GLY A 362 -0.29 -33.23 -5.92
CA GLY A 362 -1.47 -33.07 -6.79
C GLY A 362 -1.32 -33.82 -8.13
N ASN A 363 -2.40 -33.87 -8.93
CA ASN A 363 -2.39 -34.44 -10.29
C ASN A 363 -1.63 -33.49 -11.23
N SER A 364 -0.36 -33.79 -11.47
CA SER A 364 0.55 -33.00 -12.32
C SER A 364 1.30 -33.92 -13.27
N LEU A 365 2.16 -33.37 -14.12
CA LEU A 365 3.07 -34.17 -14.96
C LEU A 365 3.83 -35.22 -14.14
N TRP A 366 4.23 -34.89 -12.91
CA TRP A 366 4.99 -35.75 -12.01
C TRP A 366 4.24 -37.03 -11.58
N SER A 367 2.91 -37.06 -11.63
CA SER A 367 2.12 -38.27 -11.36
C SER A 367 2.05 -39.22 -12.56
N LYS A 368 2.52 -38.78 -13.74
CA LYS A 368 2.60 -39.58 -14.97
C LYS A 368 4.02 -40.09 -15.26
N ILE A 369 5.02 -39.67 -14.47
CA ILE A 369 6.41 -40.11 -14.61
C ILE A 369 6.64 -41.30 -13.70
N ASN A 370 7.15 -42.40 -14.27
CA ASN A 370 7.55 -43.58 -13.51
C ASN A 370 8.93 -43.36 -12.88
N ILE A 371 8.96 -42.94 -11.62
CA ILE A 371 10.21 -42.64 -10.90
C ILE A 371 11.12 -43.87 -10.81
N GLU A 372 10.56 -45.06 -10.58
CA GLU A 372 11.35 -46.31 -10.46
C GLU A 372 12.05 -46.70 -11.78
N GLU A 373 11.46 -46.35 -12.93
CA GLU A 373 12.09 -46.54 -14.23
C GLU A 373 13.21 -45.52 -14.47
N MET A 374 12.96 -44.25 -14.13
CA MET A 374 13.95 -43.18 -14.28
C MET A 374 15.15 -43.38 -13.33
N GLU A 375 14.94 -43.89 -12.12
CA GLU A 375 16.02 -44.21 -11.17
C GLU A 375 16.98 -45.27 -11.72
N LYS A 376 16.48 -46.25 -12.49
CA LYS A 376 17.33 -47.28 -13.14
C LYS A 376 18.22 -46.74 -14.26
N THR A 377 17.98 -45.51 -14.69
CA THR A 377 18.79 -44.86 -15.75
C THR A 377 20.16 -44.43 -15.23
N PHE A 378 20.34 -44.34 -13.91
CA PHE A 378 21.58 -43.85 -13.29
C PHE A 378 22.18 -44.91 -12.35
N GLY A 379 23.47 -45.20 -12.54
CA GLY A 379 24.29 -45.93 -11.56
C GLY A 379 24.65 -45.06 -10.35
N THR A 380 24.82 -45.66 -9.17
CA THR A 380 25.16 -44.89 -7.95
C THR A 380 26.56 -44.27 -8.05
N GLU A 381 27.47 -44.96 -8.71
CA GLU A 381 28.84 -44.58 -9.05
C GLU A 381 28.93 -43.35 -9.96
N GLU A 382 27.91 -43.06 -10.77
CA GLU A 382 27.86 -41.84 -11.60
C GLU A 382 27.77 -40.57 -10.75
N PHE A 383 27.30 -40.69 -9.50
CA PHE A 383 27.18 -39.58 -8.57
C PHE A 383 28.47 -39.33 -7.75
N ASP A 384 29.48 -40.18 -7.85
CA ASP A 384 30.74 -40.08 -7.07
C ASP A 384 31.49 -38.77 -7.33
N GLY A 385 31.37 -38.19 -8.54
CA GLY A 385 31.93 -36.88 -8.88
C GLY A 385 31.28 -35.70 -8.12
N PHE A 386 30.09 -35.92 -7.55
CA PHE A 386 29.35 -34.95 -6.75
C PHE A 386 29.47 -35.23 -5.24
N GLU A 387 30.24 -36.25 -4.85
CA GLU A 387 30.49 -36.56 -3.46
C GLU A 387 31.30 -35.42 -2.82
N VAL A 388 30.78 -34.86 -1.74
CA VAL A 388 31.50 -33.93 -0.89
C VAL A 388 32.57 -34.73 -0.15
N LYS A 389 33.73 -34.88 -0.78
CA LYS A 389 34.92 -35.46 -0.16
C LYS A 389 35.23 -34.61 1.06
N GLY A 390 35.21 -35.23 2.23
CA GLY A 390 35.46 -34.56 3.49
C GLY A 390 36.86 -33.97 3.51
N GLU A 391 36.98 -32.68 3.18
CA GLU A 391 37.95 -31.86 3.89
C GLU A 391 37.51 -31.91 5.36
N LYS A 392 38.29 -32.65 6.16
CA LYS A 392 38.22 -32.50 7.61
C LYS A 392 38.31 -30.99 7.86
N PRO A 393 37.37 -30.38 8.60
CA PRO A 393 37.60 -29.02 9.06
C PRO A 393 38.93 -29.05 9.79
N LYS A 394 39.86 -28.15 9.43
CA LYS A 394 41.05 -27.93 10.25
C LYS A 394 40.53 -27.59 11.64
N ILE A 395 40.57 -28.57 12.52
CA ILE A 395 40.52 -28.37 13.96
C ILE A 395 41.85 -27.68 14.26
N SER A 396 41.89 -26.36 14.07
CA SER A 396 42.71 -25.56 14.96
C SER A 396 42.15 -25.84 16.35
N HIS A 397 42.91 -26.54 17.17
CA HIS A 397 42.80 -26.48 18.61
C HIS A 397 43.09 -25.03 19.04
N GLY A 398 42.14 -24.14 18.79
CA GLY A 398 41.84 -22.98 19.59
C GLY A 398 40.51 -23.28 20.25
N GLU A 399 40.30 -22.75 21.46
CA GLU A 399 39.14 -22.96 22.32
C GLU A 399 37.81 -23.07 21.58
N ALA A 400 36.83 -23.75 22.17
CA ALA A 400 35.44 -23.53 21.82
C ALA A 400 35.19 -22.01 21.88
N GLU A 401 35.26 -21.31 20.73
CA GLU A 401 34.79 -19.95 20.60
C GLU A 401 33.32 -20.07 20.92
N LYS A 402 32.97 -19.69 22.16
CA LYS A 402 31.61 -19.47 22.61
C LYS A 402 30.89 -18.84 21.43
N ARG A 403 29.88 -19.51 20.86
CA ARG A 403 29.01 -18.87 19.85
C ARG A 403 28.68 -17.51 20.43
N ARG A 404 29.19 -16.45 19.81
CA ARG A 404 29.02 -15.10 20.36
C ARG A 404 27.51 -14.93 20.51
N PRO A 405 27.02 -14.44 21.66
CA PRO A 405 25.64 -14.02 21.77
C PRO A 405 25.33 -13.16 20.53
N SER A 406 24.20 -13.38 19.87
CA SER A 406 23.75 -12.62 18.67
C SER A 406 22.39 -12.06 19.01
N VAL A 407 22.21 -10.76 18.86
CA VAL A 407 20.92 -10.07 19.00
C VAL A 407 20.06 -10.36 17.78
N PHE A 408 20.66 -10.29 16.59
CA PHE A 408 19.96 -10.56 15.35
C PHE A 408 19.78 -12.06 15.10
N SER A 409 18.67 -12.42 14.45
CA SER A 409 18.46 -13.76 13.90
C SER A 409 19.56 -14.14 12.91
N GLU A 410 19.85 -15.44 12.77
CA GLU A 410 20.88 -15.95 11.84
C GLU A 410 20.70 -15.42 10.41
N LYS A 411 19.45 -15.37 9.91
CA LYS A 411 19.12 -14.86 8.57
C LYS A 411 19.48 -13.38 8.42
N LYS A 412 19.09 -12.57 9.41
CA LYS A 412 19.33 -11.12 9.45
C LYS A 412 20.83 -10.82 9.53
N ASN A 413 21.52 -11.50 10.45
CA ASN A 413 22.94 -11.34 10.66
C ASN A 413 23.74 -11.74 9.39
N TYR A 414 23.36 -12.85 8.76
CA TYR A 414 23.97 -13.28 7.49
C TYR A 414 23.77 -12.27 6.36
N ALA A 415 22.55 -11.76 6.18
CA ALA A 415 22.23 -10.81 5.11
C ALA A 415 23.00 -9.48 5.26
N ILE A 416 23.04 -8.91 6.47
CA ILE A 416 23.76 -7.67 6.77
C ILE A 416 25.27 -7.87 6.60
N ASN A 417 25.84 -8.97 7.12
CA ASN A 417 27.28 -9.21 7.00
C ASN A 417 27.72 -9.47 5.56
N ILE A 418 26.89 -10.09 4.71
CA ILE A 418 27.18 -10.20 3.27
C ILE A 418 27.24 -8.81 2.62
N ALA A 419 26.25 -7.96 2.93
CA ALA A 419 26.21 -6.61 2.39
C ALA A 419 27.44 -5.80 2.81
N LEU A 420 27.79 -5.87 4.10
CA LEU A 420 28.96 -5.19 4.67
C LEU A 420 30.29 -5.82 4.26
N GLY A 421 30.35 -7.11 3.94
CA GLY A 421 31.58 -7.80 3.56
C GLY A 421 32.27 -7.22 2.32
N ARG A 422 31.50 -6.53 1.47
CA ARG A 422 32.03 -5.80 0.29
C ARG A 422 32.45 -4.37 0.59
N VAL A 423 32.11 -3.85 1.77
CA VAL A 423 32.46 -2.50 2.22
C VAL A 423 33.86 -2.50 2.82
N LYS A 424 34.77 -1.72 2.23
CA LYS A 424 36.15 -1.57 2.72
C LYS A 424 36.30 -0.55 3.84
N GLU A 425 35.31 0.32 4.01
CA GLU A 425 35.27 1.41 4.97
C GLU A 425 35.01 0.88 6.40
N SER A 426 35.47 1.63 7.40
CA SER A 426 35.15 1.36 8.79
C SER A 426 33.65 1.57 9.05
N ASN A 427 33.09 0.97 10.12
CA ASN A 427 31.69 1.19 10.48
C ASN A 427 31.39 2.68 10.73
N ARG A 428 32.33 3.39 11.36
CA ARG A 428 32.31 4.84 11.57
C ARG A 428 32.21 5.64 10.27
N ASP A 429 33.04 5.30 9.30
CA ASP A 429 33.10 6.02 8.02
C ASP A 429 31.88 5.69 7.17
N LEU A 430 31.41 4.45 7.20
CA LEU A 430 30.16 4.06 6.53
C LEU A 430 28.96 4.78 7.16
N LYS A 431 28.88 4.83 8.49
CA LYS A 431 27.85 5.57 9.23
C LYS A 431 27.84 7.04 8.79
N ARG A 432 29.00 7.70 8.79
CA ARG A 432 29.13 9.08 8.31
C ARG A 432 28.69 9.23 6.86
N ALA A 433 29.13 8.33 5.98
CA ALA A 433 28.73 8.36 4.57
C ALA A 433 27.21 8.27 4.38
N ILE A 434 26.52 7.47 5.21
CA ILE A 434 25.06 7.36 5.19
C ILE A 434 24.41 8.64 5.72
N LEU A 435 24.85 9.17 6.87
CA LEU A 435 24.34 10.42 7.47
C LEU A 435 24.59 11.65 6.58
N ASP A 436 25.65 11.61 5.77
CA ASP A 436 25.96 12.63 4.78
C ASP A 436 25.21 12.43 3.46
N MET A 437 24.42 11.37 3.35
CA MET A 437 23.69 11.00 2.14
C MET A 437 24.62 10.99 0.93
N ARG A 438 25.81 10.39 1.11
CA ARG A 438 26.84 10.31 0.07
C ARG A 438 26.31 9.51 -1.12
N GLU A 439 26.41 10.12 -2.29
CA GLU A 439 26.01 9.50 -3.55
C GLU A 439 26.96 8.33 -3.91
N GLY A 440 26.46 7.37 -4.71
CA GLY A 440 27.28 6.25 -5.17
C GLY A 440 27.46 5.10 -4.16
N LEU A 441 26.74 5.13 -3.03
CA LEU A 441 26.64 3.96 -2.15
C LEU A 441 26.00 2.78 -2.92
N ASN A 442 26.49 1.57 -2.64
CA ASN A 442 26.02 0.38 -3.33
C ASN A 442 24.53 0.12 -3.02
N GLU A 443 23.73 -0.10 -4.06
CA GLU A 443 22.29 -0.34 -3.94
C GLU A 443 21.96 -1.52 -3.01
N ASN A 444 22.64 -2.66 -3.18
CA ASN A 444 22.40 -3.82 -2.34
C ASN A 444 22.78 -3.54 -0.88
N LEU A 445 23.83 -2.75 -0.62
CA LEU A 445 24.16 -2.35 0.76
C LEU A 445 23.01 -1.56 1.40
N VAL A 446 22.54 -0.52 0.73
CA VAL A 446 21.45 0.34 1.24
C VAL A 446 20.17 -0.47 1.44
N LYS A 447 19.80 -1.31 0.45
CA LYS A 447 18.63 -2.20 0.53
C LYS A 447 18.71 -3.14 1.73
N GLN A 448 19.84 -3.82 1.93
CA GLN A 448 19.99 -4.80 3.00
C GLN A 448 19.96 -4.13 4.38
N LEU A 449 20.63 -2.98 4.56
CA LEU A 449 20.60 -2.22 5.82
C LEU A 449 19.19 -1.70 6.14
N LEU A 450 18.43 -1.29 5.14
CA LEU A 450 17.07 -0.79 5.32
C LEU A 450 16.05 -1.92 5.54
N PHE A 451 16.14 -3.02 4.78
CA PHE A 451 15.22 -4.16 4.89
C PHE A 451 15.43 -4.93 6.19
N TYR A 452 16.68 -5.05 6.63
CA TYR A 452 17.07 -5.66 7.89
C TYR A 452 17.38 -4.62 8.97
N PHE A 453 16.68 -3.48 8.96
CA PHE A 453 16.84 -2.48 10.00
C PHE A 453 16.46 -3.07 11.39
N PRO A 454 17.17 -2.75 12.48
CA PRO A 454 16.84 -3.18 13.84
C PRO A 454 15.42 -2.82 14.28
N THR A 455 14.75 -3.70 15.01
CA THR A 455 13.52 -3.35 15.76
C THR A 455 13.86 -2.59 17.03
N ASP A 456 12.88 -1.96 17.66
CA ASP A 456 13.09 -1.20 18.90
C ASP A 456 13.64 -2.09 20.03
N GLU A 457 13.16 -3.33 20.13
CA GLU A 457 13.66 -4.31 21.11
C GLU A 457 15.10 -4.73 20.81
N GLU A 458 15.45 -4.92 19.54
CA GLU A 458 16.82 -5.24 19.12
C GLU A 458 17.77 -4.05 19.37
N ILE A 459 17.31 -2.81 19.18
CA ILE A 459 18.09 -1.60 19.48
C ILE A 459 18.38 -1.52 20.98
N GLU A 460 17.36 -1.72 21.84
CA GLU A 460 17.53 -1.76 23.29
C GLU A 460 18.52 -2.86 23.71
N LEU A 461 18.42 -4.04 23.10
CA LEU A 461 19.34 -5.14 23.40
C LEU A 461 20.78 -4.84 22.95
N LEU A 462 20.96 -4.18 21.80
CA LEU A 462 22.28 -3.73 21.30
C LEU A 462 22.90 -2.65 22.19
N GLN A 463 22.10 -1.74 22.77
CA GLN A 463 22.57 -0.73 23.74
C GLN A 463 23.13 -1.39 24.99
N ASN A 464 22.38 -2.33 25.56
CA ASN A 464 22.65 -2.90 26.87
C ASN A 464 23.66 -4.06 26.86
N THR A 465 24.01 -4.58 25.68
CA THR A 465 24.93 -5.71 25.57
C THR A 465 26.37 -5.27 25.30
N GLU A 466 27.29 -5.59 26.20
CA GLU A 466 28.74 -5.36 26.03
C GLU A 466 29.44 -6.43 25.18
N ASN A 467 28.79 -7.59 24.96
CA ASN A 467 29.35 -8.67 24.17
C ASN A 467 29.51 -8.27 22.70
N VAL A 468 30.69 -8.58 22.14
CA VAL A 468 31.08 -8.23 20.78
C VAL A 468 30.35 -9.11 19.78
N PHE A 469 29.63 -8.48 18.88
CA PHE A 469 28.79 -9.10 17.88
C PHE A 469 29.47 -9.13 16.50
N GLY A 470 28.85 -9.74 15.49
CA GLY A 470 29.35 -9.64 14.11
C GLY A 470 29.36 -8.18 13.60
N ARG A 471 30.13 -7.91 12.54
CA ARG A 471 30.30 -6.54 11.98
C ARG A 471 28.98 -5.79 11.75
N GLY A 472 27.91 -6.48 11.38
CA GLY A 472 26.57 -5.91 11.21
C GLY A 472 25.93 -5.34 12.48
N GLU A 473 26.05 -6.07 13.59
CA GLU A 473 25.52 -5.63 14.88
C GLU A 473 26.39 -4.51 15.47
N GLU A 474 27.72 -4.56 15.27
CA GLU A 474 28.62 -3.46 15.62
C GLU A 474 28.27 -2.17 14.86
N PHE A 475 27.95 -2.27 13.57
CA PHE A 475 27.55 -1.12 12.75
C PHE A 475 26.27 -0.46 13.29
N PHE A 476 25.24 -1.25 13.59
CA PHE A 476 24.00 -0.71 14.14
C PHE A 476 24.20 -0.18 15.57
N LYS A 477 25.03 -0.84 16.39
CA LYS A 477 25.40 -0.36 17.73
C LYS A 477 26.08 1.01 17.69
N GLU A 478 27.01 1.21 16.76
CA GLU A 478 27.65 2.51 16.54
C GLU A 478 26.67 3.58 16.04
N SER A 479 25.57 3.17 15.41
CA SER A 479 24.56 4.06 14.83
C SER A 479 23.40 4.40 15.77
N ILE A 480 23.38 3.86 17.00
CA ILE A 480 22.22 3.95 17.89
C ILE A 480 21.82 5.39 18.24
N GLU A 481 22.79 6.26 18.55
CA GLU A 481 22.51 7.66 18.92
C GLU A 481 21.74 8.41 17.82
N GLU A 482 21.94 8.02 16.57
CA GLU A 482 21.39 8.67 15.38
C GLU A 482 20.52 7.70 14.58
N ILE A 483 19.96 6.66 15.23
CA ILE A 483 19.35 5.52 14.53
C ILE A 483 18.14 5.91 13.67
N GLU A 484 17.32 6.84 14.15
CA GLU A 484 16.17 7.35 13.38
C GLU A 484 16.66 8.18 12.18
N LEU A 485 17.69 9.02 12.36
CA LEU A 485 18.30 9.76 11.25
C LEU A 485 18.95 8.82 10.24
N MET A 486 19.64 7.78 10.70
CA MET A 486 20.22 6.72 9.86
C MET A 486 19.14 6.08 9.00
N LYS A 487 18.01 5.67 9.60
CA LYS A 487 16.87 5.07 8.89
C LYS A 487 16.34 6.00 7.80
N ARG A 488 16.15 7.28 8.12
CA ARG A 488 15.68 8.29 7.14
C ARG A 488 16.69 8.54 6.03
N CYS A 489 17.98 8.60 6.34
CA CYS A 489 19.04 8.73 5.35
C CYS A 489 19.09 7.50 4.42
N LEU A 490 18.88 6.29 4.95
CA LEU A 490 18.79 5.07 4.14
C LEU A 490 17.58 5.09 3.21
N TYR A 491 16.41 5.56 3.66
CA TYR A 491 15.25 5.77 2.78
C TYR A 491 15.54 6.79 1.67
N TYR A 492 16.16 7.92 2.01
CA TYR A 492 16.57 8.93 1.03
C TYR A 492 17.56 8.35 0.01
N LEU A 493 18.62 7.70 0.48
CA LEU A 493 19.62 7.09 -0.39
C LEU A 493 19.00 6.02 -1.28
N TYR A 494 18.09 5.22 -0.75
CA TYR A 494 17.41 4.19 -1.53
C TYR A 494 16.55 4.82 -2.63
N PHE A 495 15.76 5.83 -2.28
CA PHE A 495 15.03 6.65 -3.25
C PHE A 495 15.95 7.21 -4.32
N MET A 496 17.05 7.87 -3.94
CA MET A 496 17.97 8.51 -4.88
C MET A 496 18.64 7.52 -5.83
N ILE A 497 18.99 6.33 -5.34
CA ILE A 497 19.54 5.26 -6.16
C ILE A 497 18.50 4.83 -7.19
N SER A 498 17.27 4.53 -6.77
CA SER A 498 16.18 4.17 -7.70
C SER A 498 15.88 5.30 -8.69
N PHE A 499 15.77 6.54 -8.19
CA PHE A 499 15.45 7.73 -8.97
C PHE A 499 16.46 8.03 -10.06
N ARG A 500 17.76 7.76 -9.80
CA ARG A 500 18.85 8.05 -10.75
C ARG A 500 19.29 6.86 -11.60
N ASN A 501 19.24 5.63 -11.08
CA ASN A 501 19.65 4.45 -11.85
C ASN A 501 18.59 4.03 -12.87
N GLN A 502 17.33 4.36 -12.62
CA GLN A 502 16.26 3.93 -13.50
C GLN A 502 16.17 4.87 -14.71
N ASN A 503 16.34 4.32 -15.90
CA ASN A 503 15.96 4.96 -17.16
C ASN A 503 14.42 5.18 -17.25
N VAL A 504 13.67 5.13 -16.14
CA VAL A 504 12.21 5.25 -16.06
C VAL A 504 11.70 6.45 -16.84
N CYS A 505 12.28 7.65 -16.67
CA CYS A 505 11.82 8.82 -17.42
C CYS A 505 12.01 8.63 -18.94
N LYS A 506 13.13 8.05 -19.37
CA LYS A 506 13.40 7.74 -20.78
C LYS A 506 12.44 6.69 -21.31
N THR A 507 12.24 5.59 -20.58
CA THR A 507 11.32 4.50 -20.93
C THR A 507 9.88 5.00 -21.02
N LEU A 508 9.44 5.82 -20.05
CA LEU A 508 8.12 6.45 -20.08
C LEU A 508 7.94 7.36 -21.29
N ARG A 509 8.95 8.14 -21.70
CA ARG A 509 8.87 8.96 -22.92
C ARG A 509 8.83 8.13 -24.20
N ILE A 510 9.53 7.01 -24.24
CA ILE A 510 9.45 6.05 -25.35
C ILE A 510 8.01 5.54 -25.45
N LEU A 511 7.43 5.08 -24.34
CA LEU A 511 6.07 4.57 -24.30
C LEU A 511 5.02 5.64 -24.61
N GLU A 512 5.18 6.86 -24.10
CA GLU A 512 4.32 8.00 -24.41
C GLU A 512 4.25 8.22 -25.92
N ARG A 513 5.42 8.36 -26.56
CA ARG A 513 5.51 8.55 -28.02
C ARG A 513 4.92 7.36 -28.77
N TYR A 514 5.26 6.14 -28.35
CA TYR A 514 4.80 4.90 -28.96
C TYR A 514 3.26 4.82 -28.97
N TYR A 515 2.62 4.92 -27.81
CA TYR A 515 1.17 4.85 -27.72
C TYR A 515 0.47 6.01 -28.43
N THR A 516 1.00 7.24 -28.33
CA THR A 516 0.45 8.38 -29.06
C THR A 516 0.47 8.14 -30.57
N VAL A 517 1.58 7.64 -31.13
CA VAL A 517 1.67 7.38 -32.56
C VAL A 517 0.72 6.25 -33.00
N LEU A 518 0.56 5.20 -32.20
CA LEU A 518 -0.40 4.13 -32.51
C LEU A 518 -1.85 4.65 -32.58
N LEU A 519 -2.24 5.57 -31.70
CA LEU A 519 -3.57 6.16 -31.68
C LEU A 519 -3.80 7.19 -32.80
N GLU A 520 -2.77 7.98 -33.12
CA GLU A 520 -2.88 9.15 -33.99
C GLU A 520 -2.47 8.90 -35.45
N SER A 521 -1.74 7.83 -35.75
CA SER A 521 -1.29 7.53 -37.12
C SER A 521 -2.48 7.29 -38.04
N LYS A 522 -2.75 8.28 -38.89
CA LYS A 522 -3.78 8.21 -39.94
C LYS A 522 -3.44 7.15 -40.98
N GLU A 523 -2.16 6.99 -41.28
CA GLU A 523 -1.72 6.05 -42.30
C GLU A 523 -1.80 4.60 -41.81
N PHE A 524 -1.51 4.34 -40.53
CA PHE A 524 -1.72 3.02 -39.95
C PHE A 524 -3.20 2.65 -39.94
N ARG A 525 -4.06 3.56 -39.51
CA ARG A 525 -5.52 3.38 -39.59
C ARG A 525 -6.00 3.11 -41.01
N ARG A 526 -5.46 3.84 -42.00
CA ARG A 526 -5.77 3.65 -43.42
C ARG A 526 -5.33 2.28 -43.90
N PHE A 527 -4.12 1.84 -43.54
CA PHE A 527 -3.62 0.51 -43.87
C PHE A 527 -4.54 -0.59 -43.32
N LEU A 528 -4.92 -0.53 -42.04
CA LEU A 528 -5.83 -1.50 -41.43
C LEU A 528 -7.19 -1.53 -42.14
N GLY A 529 -7.77 -0.36 -42.43
CA GLY A 529 -9.06 -0.25 -43.12
C GLY A 529 -9.05 -0.83 -44.54
N ILE A 530 -8.01 -0.52 -45.34
CA ILE A 530 -7.89 -1.07 -46.70
C ILE A 530 -7.61 -2.58 -46.65
N THR A 531 -6.86 -3.04 -45.65
CA THR A 531 -6.60 -4.46 -45.42
C THR A 531 -7.89 -5.21 -45.10
N LEU A 532 -8.76 -4.65 -44.25
CA LEU A 532 -10.08 -5.22 -43.94
C LEU A 532 -10.95 -5.32 -45.19
N VAL A 533 -11.01 -4.26 -46.00
CA VAL A 533 -11.78 -4.24 -47.26
C VAL A 533 -11.28 -5.29 -48.23
N ALA A 534 -9.95 -5.41 -48.39
CA ALA A 534 -9.35 -6.41 -49.28
C ALA A 534 -9.61 -7.83 -48.78
N GLY A 535 -9.43 -8.08 -47.48
CA GLY A 535 -9.72 -9.38 -46.86
C GLY A 535 -11.19 -9.79 -47.03
N ASN A 536 -12.14 -8.88 -46.75
CA ASN A 536 -13.57 -9.14 -46.95
C ASN A 536 -13.94 -9.39 -48.41
N HIS A 537 -13.25 -8.74 -49.35
CA HIS A 537 -13.45 -8.99 -50.77
C HIS A 537 -12.97 -10.40 -51.16
N LEU A 538 -11.78 -10.79 -50.72
CA LEU A 538 -11.20 -12.10 -51.00
C LEU A 538 -11.96 -13.24 -50.32
N ASN A 539 -12.49 -13.01 -49.12
CA ASN A 539 -13.21 -14.01 -48.34
C ASN A 539 -14.73 -14.04 -48.64
N ARG A 540 -15.19 -13.34 -49.68
CA ARG A 540 -16.62 -13.27 -50.02
C ARG A 540 -17.20 -14.67 -50.26
N GLY A 541 -18.31 -14.96 -49.60
CA GLY A 541 -19.00 -16.26 -49.70
C GLY A 541 -18.42 -17.35 -48.79
N SER A 542 -17.44 -17.03 -47.94
CA SER A 542 -16.93 -17.90 -46.87
C SER A 542 -17.36 -17.37 -45.50
N PHE A 543 -17.21 -18.21 -44.46
CA PHE A 543 -17.42 -17.80 -43.06
C PHE A 543 -16.40 -16.74 -42.56
N LEU A 544 -15.33 -16.50 -43.32
CA LEU A 544 -14.29 -15.49 -43.02
C LEU A 544 -14.57 -14.13 -43.67
N GLY A 545 -15.65 -13.99 -44.45
CA GLY A 545 -16.07 -12.73 -45.04
C GLY A 545 -16.96 -11.90 -44.10
N ASN A 546 -17.28 -10.67 -44.51
CA ASN A 546 -18.09 -9.72 -43.74
C ASN A 546 -17.58 -9.47 -42.31
N ALA A 547 -16.26 -9.53 -42.10
CA ALA A 547 -15.63 -9.18 -40.83
C ALA A 547 -15.77 -7.67 -40.57
N GLU A 548 -16.06 -7.30 -39.32
CA GLU A 548 -16.10 -5.91 -38.86
C GLU A 548 -14.71 -5.40 -38.43
N GLY A 549 -13.76 -6.30 -38.20
CA GLY A 549 -12.38 -6.02 -37.83
C GLY A 549 -11.53 -7.31 -37.78
N PHE A 550 -10.23 -7.16 -37.52
CA PHE A 550 -9.30 -8.28 -37.33
C PHE A 550 -8.23 -7.89 -36.30
N THR A 551 -7.65 -8.89 -35.62
CA THR A 551 -6.54 -8.71 -34.67
C THR A 551 -5.20 -8.66 -35.39
N MET A 552 -4.18 -8.04 -34.77
CA MET A 552 -2.84 -7.94 -35.35
C MET A 552 -2.18 -9.30 -35.60
N GLU A 553 -2.60 -10.36 -34.91
CA GLU A 553 -2.21 -11.75 -35.19
C GLU A 553 -2.51 -12.19 -36.63
N SER A 554 -3.42 -11.49 -37.32
CA SER A 554 -3.75 -11.75 -38.73
C SER A 554 -2.71 -11.22 -39.70
N ILE A 555 -1.86 -10.27 -39.29
CA ILE A 555 -0.87 -9.63 -40.15
C ILE A 555 0.06 -10.64 -40.83
N PRO A 556 0.70 -11.62 -40.14
CA PRO A 556 1.49 -12.65 -40.80
C PRO A 556 0.73 -13.40 -41.91
N LYS A 557 -0.53 -13.77 -41.65
CA LYS A 557 -1.39 -14.50 -42.60
C LYS A 557 -1.71 -13.63 -43.82
N ILE A 558 -1.95 -12.34 -43.62
CA ILE A 558 -2.18 -11.36 -44.70
C ILE A 558 -0.94 -11.20 -45.59
N LEU A 559 0.26 -11.21 -44.99
CA LEU A 559 1.53 -11.08 -45.69
C LEU A 559 1.86 -12.30 -46.59
N GLU A 560 1.27 -13.46 -46.31
CA GLU A 560 1.45 -14.70 -47.08
C GLU A 560 0.56 -14.79 -48.32
N VAL A 561 -0.53 -14.01 -48.39
CA VAL A 561 -1.49 -14.06 -49.50
C VAL A 561 -0.85 -13.60 -50.81
N LYS A 562 -0.77 -14.51 -51.78
CA LYS A 562 -0.24 -14.27 -53.13
C LYS A 562 -0.96 -15.14 -54.16
N ASN A 563 -1.17 -14.61 -55.36
CA ASN A 563 -1.65 -15.37 -56.52
C ASN A 563 -1.07 -14.79 -57.81
N ASP A 564 -0.72 -15.63 -58.78
CA ASP A 564 -0.21 -15.23 -60.12
C ASP A 564 0.89 -14.15 -60.11
N GLY A 565 1.79 -14.20 -59.12
CA GLY A 565 2.91 -13.27 -58.98
C GLY A 565 2.58 -11.94 -58.29
N GLU A 566 1.31 -11.66 -57.97
CA GLU A 566 0.90 -10.50 -57.16
C GLU A 566 0.67 -10.92 -55.70
N SER A 567 1.21 -10.14 -54.75
CA SER A 567 0.93 -10.34 -53.31
C SER A 567 -0.07 -9.31 -52.80
N LEU A 568 -0.87 -9.69 -51.80
CA LEU A 568 -1.83 -8.78 -51.17
C LEU A 568 -1.12 -7.53 -50.61
N LEU A 569 0.06 -7.69 -49.99
CA LEU A 569 0.87 -6.55 -49.54
C LEU A 569 1.22 -5.59 -50.68
N SER A 570 1.59 -6.10 -51.87
CA SER A 570 1.90 -5.24 -53.02
C SER A 570 0.68 -4.44 -53.49
N LEU A 571 -0.51 -5.06 -53.47
CA LEU A 571 -1.76 -4.38 -53.75
C LEU A 571 -2.05 -3.27 -52.72
N LEU A 572 -1.93 -3.58 -51.43
CA LEU A 572 -2.17 -2.65 -50.32
C LEU A 572 -1.22 -1.45 -50.39
N LYS A 573 0.07 -1.68 -50.65
CA LYS A 573 1.11 -0.63 -50.79
C LYS A 573 0.76 0.43 -51.84
N ARG A 574 0.05 0.08 -52.92
CA ARG A 574 -0.38 1.06 -53.95
C ARG A 574 -1.47 2.01 -53.46
N LYS A 575 -2.09 1.74 -52.31
CA LYS A 575 -3.23 2.47 -51.77
C LYS A 575 -2.90 3.27 -50.50
N ILE A 576 -1.68 3.12 -50.00
CA ILE A 576 -1.14 3.76 -48.80
C ILE A 576 0.15 4.53 -49.10
N ASP A 577 0.51 5.46 -48.23
CA ASP A 577 1.85 6.06 -48.19
C ASP A 577 2.78 5.16 -47.36
N GLY A 578 3.54 4.32 -48.06
CA GLY A 578 4.43 3.36 -47.41
C GLY A 578 5.59 4.00 -46.63
N GLU A 579 6.07 5.16 -47.06
CA GLU A 579 7.15 5.87 -46.36
C GLU A 579 6.65 6.50 -45.07
N GLN A 580 5.48 7.13 -45.10
CA GLN A 580 4.84 7.69 -43.92
C GLN A 580 4.47 6.59 -42.91
N LEU A 581 3.96 5.43 -43.37
CA LEU A 581 3.64 4.31 -42.49
C LEU A 581 4.88 3.75 -41.78
N LEU A 582 5.99 3.57 -42.52
CA LEU A 582 7.27 3.13 -41.96
C LEU A 582 7.80 4.14 -40.93
N LYS A 583 7.69 5.44 -41.22
CA LYS A 583 8.12 6.50 -40.32
C LYS A 583 7.29 6.52 -39.04
N ASP A 584 5.96 6.46 -39.15
CA ASP A 584 5.05 6.44 -38.00
C ASP A 584 5.37 5.24 -37.11
N LEU A 585 5.33 4.04 -37.66
CA LEU A 585 5.43 2.82 -36.87
C LEU A 585 6.86 2.46 -36.43
N SER A 586 7.88 3.22 -36.86
CA SER A 586 9.28 3.04 -36.39
C SER A 586 9.43 3.09 -34.86
N VAL A 587 8.51 3.76 -34.17
CA VAL A 587 8.47 3.83 -32.69
C VAL A 587 8.31 2.46 -32.02
N VAL A 588 7.82 1.45 -32.74
CA VAL A 588 7.65 0.09 -32.23
C VAL A 588 9.01 -0.56 -31.94
N TYR A 589 10.06 -0.24 -32.72
CA TYR A 589 11.42 -0.73 -32.45
C TYR A 589 11.97 -0.19 -31.13
N ASP A 590 11.67 1.07 -30.79
CA ASP A 590 12.11 1.69 -29.53
C ASP A 590 11.36 1.11 -28.32
N ALA A 591 10.08 0.77 -28.50
CA ALA A 591 9.23 0.20 -27.44
C ALA A 591 9.38 -1.32 -27.29
N SER A 592 9.98 -2.00 -28.26
CA SER A 592 10.19 -3.46 -28.22
C SER A 592 11.07 -3.86 -27.03
N GLY A 593 10.61 -4.82 -26.23
CA GLY A 593 11.30 -5.28 -25.03
C GLY A 593 11.08 -4.40 -23.79
N VAL A 594 10.24 -3.36 -23.89
CA VAL A 594 9.78 -2.61 -22.71
C VAL A 594 8.57 -3.33 -22.10
N ASN A 595 8.75 -3.88 -20.90
CA ASN A 595 7.65 -4.45 -20.14
C ASN A 595 6.95 -3.36 -19.31
N PHE A 596 5.71 -3.03 -19.70
CA PHE A 596 4.95 -1.95 -19.06
C PHE A 596 4.56 -2.28 -17.62
N GLU A 597 4.19 -3.53 -17.32
CA GLU A 597 3.82 -3.97 -15.97
C GLU A 597 5.02 -3.90 -15.02
N ALA A 598 6.20 -4.35 -15.46
CA ALA A 598 7.44 -4.25 -14.69
C ALA A 598 7.80 -2.78 -14.42
N LEU A 599 7.66 -1.91 -15.43
CA LEU A 599 7.86 -0.47 -15.27
C LEU A 599 6.89 0.15 -14.25
N CYS A 600 5.62 -0.26 -14.26
CA CYS A 600 4.65 0.17 -13.25
C CYS A 600 5.11 -0.23 -11.85
N MET A 601 5.59 -1.47 -11.66
CA MET A 601 6.11 -1.93 -10.37
C MET A 601 7.32 -1.12 -9.90
N GLU A 602 8.25 -0.80 -10.81
CA GLU A 602 9.42 0.04 -10.52
C GLU A 602 9.02 1.44 -10.07
N VAL A 603 8.07 2.08 -10.78
CA VAL A 603 7.56 3.41 -10.43
C VAL A 603 6.81 3.40 -9.10
N GLU A 604 6.03 2.36 -8.80
CA GLU A 604 5.33 2.23 -7.52
C GLU A 604 6.31 2.04 -6.35
N GLU A 605 7.40 1.30 -6.55
CA GLU A 605 8.48 1.23 -5.57
C GLU A 605 9.17 2.58 -5.38
N LEU A 606 9.43 3.32 -6.47
CA LEU A 606 9.98 4.67 -6.42
C LEU A 606 9.08 5.63 -5.62
N LYS A 607 7.76 5.62 -5.87
CA LYS A 607 6.78 6.43 -5.13
C LYS A 607 6.78 6.11 -3.64
N LYS A 608 6.80 4.82 -3.28
CA LYS A 608 6.87 4.37 -1.89
C LYS A 608 8.13 4.90 -1.20
N ASN A 609 9.28 4.80 -1.85
CA ASN A 609 10.54 5.28 -1.31
C ASN A 609 10.54 6.81 -1.14
N TYR A 610 10.00 7.55 -2.12
CA TYR A 610 9.82 8.99 -2.04
C TYR A 610 8.98 9.41 -0.83
N ILE A 611 7.84 8.74 -0.59
CA ILE A 611 6.97 9.02 0.57
C ILE A 611 7.73 8.82 1.89
N ASN A 612 8.49 7.74 2.01
CA ASN A 612 9.25 7.46 3.23
C ASN A 612 10.37 8.47 3.48
N ALA A 613 11.05 8.93 2.42
CA ALA A 613 12.09 9.95 2.49
C ALA A 613 11.53 11.35 2.78
N SER A 614 10.45 11.74 2.09
CA SER A 614 9.78 13.05 2.26
C SER A 614 9.06 13.19 3.61
N GLY A 615 8.61 12.08 4.21
CA GLY A 615 8.05 12.07 5.57
C GLY A 615 9.07 12.28 6.70
N SER A 616 10.33 12.54 6.37
CA SER A 616 11.38 12.83 7.36
C SER A 616 11.14 14.16 8.10
N THR A 617 11.46 14.19 9.39
CA THR A 617 11.45 15.40 10.22
C THR A 617 12.80 16.14 10.22
N PHE A 618 13.83 15.57 9.60
CA PHE A 618 15.18 16.13 9.57
C PHE A 618 15.35 17.14 8.42
N LEU A 619 15.68 18.39 8.75
CA LEU A 619 15.80 19.51 7.80
C LEU A 619 16.71 19.20 6.59
N LYS A 620 17.89 18.62 6.83
CA LYS A 620 18.86 18.25 5.77
C LYS A 620 18.25 17.32 4.71
N ILE A 621 17.32 16.44 5.11
CA ILE A 621 16.62 15.55 4.19
C ILE A 621 15.49 16.31 3.49
N GLN A 622 14.73 17.12 4.23
CA GLN A 622 13.63 17.93 3.67
C GLN A 622 14.13 18.86 2.56
N GLU A 623 15.18 19.63 2.79
CA GLU A 623 15.77 20.54 1.79
C GLU A 623 16.18 19.81 0.50
N ARG A 624 16.77 18.61 0.63
CA ARG A 624 17.13 17.79 -0.53
C ARG A 624 15.90 17.26 -1.25
N MET A 625 14.88 16.80 -0.52
CA MET A 625 13.64 16.32 -1.12
C MET A 625 12.90 17.43 -1.86
N GLU A 626 12.84 18.64 -1.31
CA GLU A 626 12.26 19.83 -1.96
C GLU A 626 12.95 20.12 -3.31
N SER A 627 14.28 20.00 -3.38
CA SER A 627 15.02 20.22 -4.62
C SER A 627 14.70 19.23 -5.75
N ILE A 628 14.21 18.03 -5.40
CA ILE A 628 13.93 16.93 -6.35
C ILE A 628 12.42 16.78 -6.61
N GLN A 629 11.59 17.40 -5.78
CA GLN A 629 10.13 17.28 -5.84
C GLN A 629 9.57 17.55 -7.24
N GLU A 630 10.00 18.63 -7.89
CA GLU A 630 9.50 18.99 -9.22
C GLU A 630 9.83 17.91 -10.27
N GLU A 631 11.03 17.34 -10.22
CA GLU A 631 11.45 16.29 -11.16
C GLU A 631 10.69 14.97 -10.89
N TYR A 632 10.50 14.63 -9.62
CA TYR A 632 9.68 13.49 -9.21
C TYR A 632 8.22 13.63 -9.65
N GLU A 633 7.62 14.80 -9.47
CA GLU A 633 6.24 15.10 -9.90
C GLU A 633 6.09 14.98 -11.42
N LYS A 634 7.11 15.41 -12.19
CA LYS A 634 7.15 15.20 -13.66
C LYS A 634 7.14 13.72 -14.02
N ILE A 635 7.92 12.88 -13.33
CA ILE A 635 7.91 11.42 -13.57
C ILE A 635 6.54 10.83 -13.25
N CYS A 636 5.91 11.21 -12.13
CA CYS A 636 4.58 10.73 -11.76
C CYS A 636 3.52 11.13 -12.79
N SER A 637 3.52 12.40 -13.20
CA SER A 637 2.60 12.90 -14.22
C SER A 637 2.77 12.19 -15.56
N LEU A 638 4.01 11.94 -15.96
CA LEU A 638 4.31 11.21 -17.19
C LEU A 638 3.86 9.74 -17.08
N HIS A 639 4.09 9.09 -15.95
CA HIS A 639 3.60 7.73 -15.68
C HIS A 639 2.07 7.64 -15.79
N ASP A 640 1.34 8.57 -15.19
CA ASP A 640 -0.12 8.57 -15.24
C ASP A 640 -0.64 8.81 -16.67
N LYS A 641 0.05 9.69 -17.42
CA LYS A 641 -0.23 9.92 -18.85
C LYS A 641 -0.01 8.65 -19.67
N VAL A 642 1.15 7.99 -19.51
CA VAL A 642 1.45 6.73 -20.22
C VAL A 642 0.46 5.64 -19.84
N GLY A 643 0.12 5.51 -18.57
CA GLY A 643 -0.88 4.54 -18.11
C GLY A 643 -2.27 4.78 -18.70
N LYS A 644 -2.65 6.04 -18.91
CA LYS A 644 -3.87 6.37 -19.67
C LYS A 644 -3.73 5.95 -21.14
N LEU A 645 -2.66 6.35 -21.81
CA LEU A 645 -2.42 6.02 -23.22
C LEU A 645 -2.39 4.51 -23.48
N HIS A 646 -1.81 3.72 -22.57
CA HIS A 646 -1.82 2.25 -22.64
C HIS A 646 -3.25 1.69 -22.62
N ARG A 647 -4.10 2.19 -21.69
CA ARG A 647 -5.52 1.79 -21.64
C ARG A 647 -6.28 2.21 -22.90
N ASP A 648 -6.06 3.44 -23.35
CA ASP A 648 -6.68 3.99 -24.56
C ASP A 648 -6.30 3.16 -25.79
N CYS A 649 -5.03 2.73 -25.92
CA CYS A 649 -4.60 1.83 -27.00
C CYS A 649 -5.27 0.46 -26.94
N LYS A 650 -5.36 -0.13 -25.74
CA LYS A 650 -6.04 -1.42 -25.55
C LYS A 650 -7.51 -1.34 -25.97
N GLU A 651 -8.21 -0.26 -25.60
CA GLU A 651 -9.59 -0.04 -26.02
C GLU A 651 -9.69 0.24 -27.53
N TYR A 652 -8.79 1.04 -28.08
CA TYR A 652 -8.78 1.43 -29.49
C TYR A 652 -8.57 0.25 -30.44
N PHE A 653 -7.68 -0.69 -30.11
CA PHE A 653 -7.43 -1.89 -30.92
C PHE A 653 -8.32 -3.08 -30.53
N GLY A 654 -8.96 -3.05 -29.36
CA GLY A 654 -9.76 -4.16 -28.84
C GLY A 654 -8.92 -5.38 -28.39
N GLU A 655 -7.61 -5.24 -28.32
CA GLU A 655 -6.66 -6.29 -27.92
C GLU A 655 -5.51 -5.71 -27.08
N LYS A 656 -4.69 -6.58 -26.50
CA LYS A 656 -3.53 -6.14 -25.72
C LYS A 656 -2.43 -5.61 -26.65
N VAL A 657 -1.79 -4.52 -26.23
CA VAL A 657 -0.64 -3.93 -26.92
C VAL A 657 0.61 -4.34 -26.14
N ASP A 658 1.11 -5.54 -26.44
CA ASP A 658 2.23 -6.21 -25.77
C ASP A 658 3.32 -6.63 -26.78
N ASP A 659 4.28 -7.46 -26.36
CA ASP A 659 5.40 -7.87 -27.21
C ASP A 659 4.95 -8.70 -28.44
N GLU A 660 3.83 -9.43 -28.36
CA GLU A 660 3.28 -10.15 -29.51
C GLU A 660 2.71 -9.17 -30.52
N PHE A 661 1.92 -8.20 -30.04
CA PHE A 661 1.42 -7.07 -30.85
C PHE A 661 2.56 -6.37 -31.60
N ASN A 662 3.64 -6.05 -30.89
CA ASN A 662 4.82 -5.42 -31.46
C ASN A 662 5.51 -6.29 -32.51
N SER A 663 5.60 -7.60 -32.27
CA SER A 663 6.25 -8.54 -33.19
C SER A 663 5.54 -8.61 -34.54
N TRP A 664 4.21 -8.57 -34.57
CA TRP A 664 3.45 -8.55 -35.82
C TRP A 664 3.62 -7.24 -36.59
N ILE A 665 3.68 -6.11 -35.89
CA ILE A 665 3.96 -4.82 -36.53
C ILE A 665 5.39 -4.78 -37.07
N ILE A 666 6.38 -5.24 -36.31
CA ILE A 666 7.77 -5.31 -36.77
C ILE A 666 7.88 -6.15 -38.04
N LEU A 667 7.22 -7.32 -38.09
CA LEU A 667 7.16 -8.16 -39.28
C LEU A 667 6.60 -7.40 -40.50
N LEU A 668 5.55 -6.62 -40.30
CA LEU A 668 4.99 -5.76 -41.34
C LEU A 668 6.02 -4.74 -41.83
N LEU A 669 6.70 -4.04 -40.93
CA LEU A 669 7.71 -3.02 -41.28
C LEU A 669 8.90 -3.61 -42.04
N ASP A 670 9.39 -4.77 -41.60
CA ASP A 670 10.49 -5.48 -42.26
C ASP A 670 10.08 -5.88 -43.68
N ARG A 671 8.86 -6.40 -43.86
CA ARG A 671 8.34 -6.76 -45.19
C ARG A 671 8.05 -5.54 -46.06
N MET A 672 7.63 -4.43 -45.45
CA MET A 672 7.42 -3.18 -46.15
C MET A 672 8.73 -2.59 -46.68
N SER A 673 9.77 -2.57 -45.86
CA SER A 673 11.09 -2.02 -46.21
C SER A 673 11.83 -2.86 -47.27
N HIS A 674 11.73 -4.19 -47.21
CA HIS A 674 12.41 -5.09 -48.16
C HIS A 674 11.93 -4.93 -49.61
N ASP A 675 10.63 -4.75 -49.85
CA ASP A 675 10.14 -4.57 -51.23
C ASP A 675 10.38 -3.15 -51.77
N MET A 676 10.51 -2.13 -50.89
CA MET A 676 10.84 -0.76 -51.31
C MET A 676 12.28 -0.68 -51.86
N LYS A 677 13.21 -1.49 -51.33
CA LYS A 677 14.59 -1.59 -51.84
C LYS A 677 14.74 -2.39 -53.14
N LYS A 678 13.68 -3.07 -53.60
CA LYS A 678 13.66 -3.86 -54.85
C LYS A 678 13.10 -3.09 -56.06
N LYS A 679 12.50 -1.92 -55.83
CA LYS A 679 12.17 -0.94 -56.88
C LYS A 679 13.31 0.05 -57.00
#